data_AF-A0A8S2CR13-F1
#
_entry.id   AF-A0A8S2CR13-F1
#
_cell.length_a   1.000
_cell.length_b   1.000
_cell.length_c   1.000
_cell.angle_alpha   90.00
_cell.angle_beta   90.00
_cell.angle_gamma   90.00
#
_symmetry.space_group_name_H-M   'P 1'
#
loop_
_entity.id
_entity.type
_entity.pdbx_description
1 polymer ?
#
loop_
_entity_poly.entity_id
_entity_poly.type
_entity_poly.pdbx_seq_one_letter_code
_entity_poly.pdbx_strand_id
1 'polypeptide(L)'
;MNDTDSADMSDDDDFGLDNDLTTANSNEQTPIIIEDLTTAIDISVPEELQQFDSSKFAQDLLSKVGTSDFQTCLYQHWRRYTPLCYTYHPNLVKGMIELRAQDILFRPLEIFLYGTQDTENAIQTIKGLNNPPTVCGHLFKSEEPTYFCRDCCVDATCVLCTECFLQSEHRKHRYKMNVSAGGGYCDCGDTEAWKQDVHCALHKPKNDQEQDNNDILERLPNLLKIRAGLLFEVLLNFSVQLLCCGDYQETPVVLRNDDWDGNHDRYVTMLFNDEIHTYDQVIAVLTRSISCSKQEGHEYASVVDREGRTAVRCGNLEQCQEVQQMIMHHTVDIPLKCRVYPKCFVSLQYFAQKLMLYMQEVIAISDGFRRLFCLCEMNAKDQLTLTERILLAENVLWKSAKSVLHQIFINSFFMDSEWKKTFAILYMKNYSTIWRNYVKDHDEYVSFTDLSVQVYTVPSLARYLISSHNAFQTIVEAFLEYCRKKLNCMYIKRIVYIPYRSLTVILFSFEAQEKLLFLRTTTSMVQNEFRRAQSILYDLKYLLGIVPTQYTPELRENFLNGFTSFLRLLSYMHGMDKVVRQVGQHIEFEPEWETGFNIVIKIQTIIQSILEWCSQDPELSQKAYVKTGETLASMQQNSDISHMIKKDASPIVKISVHDHKIECYSYDVQKDPISVHIPVARLLAAIYIHLQRYTDPTATFHNLCQQYKIYPCFFYEEALRIQVLSAQHIAGLWRRNGYSLSNQLYFYSNIKCRKEMYDRDILALQIGASLTQPNTFLVQLLHKFGLLEWVRSPENGYSTETETKTREKVRIMEEFLHLLIIILGERYEPYVGQVMKDEKLKREIIHQLCTGPLPHSELVRNFTDSGQEVGTVDLESVLKETADFKKLSHTSKGHYELKNDCLIDYNPFYYHYTKADQCRSEEYVLKRRKILGLSSLLLIPSPPAFYDSFQSIIQLLQCDIFLTLIKAVLHRTIDQKAELWSEAILIRALHLITLALFEEERSFHKQQTLSSNVSSHNFQFCENSQKYGIEKLLTQLTTATKAETCKEFVSHILKSFNKFNEKQNVRDEQSSSLTVSQDFTNDTNKKAQKEKRRKELAAQKRAKIIAQMTALQKNFMEGNKDLFDEAHISTGNDSLSPSLPSSLIATPVLLGTESGMTESMDTK
;
A
#
# COMPACT_ATOMS: atom_id res chain seq x y z
N MET A 1 27.13 -31.63 -23.27
CA MET A 1 28.27 -30.69 -23.34
C MET A 1 27.87 -29.48 -22.51
N ASN A 2 28.72 -29.12 -21.56
CA ASN A 2 28.48 -28.09 -20.56
C ASN A 2 28.31 -26.73 -21.23
N ASP A 3 27.29 -25.98 -20.84
CA ASP A 3 27.29 -24.51 -20.86
C ASP A 3 26.46 -24.03 -19.67
N THR A 4 27.20 -23.76 -18.61
CA THR A 4 26.85 -22.95 -17.44
C THR A 4 26.82 -21.49 -17.88
N ASP A 5 25.62 -20.95 -18.11
CA ASP A 5 25.36 -19.52 -18.07
C ASP A 5 24.04 -19.31 -17.30
N SER A 6 24.12 -19.48 -15.98
CA SER A 6 23.16 -18.90 -15.06
C SER A 6 23.50 -17.40 -14.96
N ALA A 7 22.75 -16.56 -15.65
CA ALA A 7 22.76 -15.14 -15.39
C ALA A 7 22.22 -14.92 -13.97
N ASP A 8 23.12 -14.61 -13.03
CA ASP A 8 22.80 -13.95 -11.77
C ASP A 8 22.15 -12.60 -12.11
N MET A 9 20.82 -12.56 -12.13
CA MET A 9 20.05 -11.33 -12.11
C MET A 9 19.96 -10.92 -10.63
N SER A 10 20.82 -9.99 -10.24
CA SER A 10 20.82 -9.38 -8.90
C SER A 10 19.46 -8.81 -8.55
N ASP A 11 19.08 -8.94 -7.27
CA ASP A 11 17.88 -8.39 -6.61
C ASP A 11 17.81 -6.83 -6.59
N ASP A 12 18.57 -6.14 -7.44
CA ASP A 12 18.77 -4.68 -7.47
C ASP A 12 18.14 -4.01 -8.72
N ASP A 13 17.18 -4.64 -9.39
CA ASP A 13 16.19 -3.91 -10.19
C ASP A 13 15.18 -3.26 -9.23
N ASP A 14 15.69 -2.31 -8.44
CA ASP A 14 14.92 -1.19 -7.94
C ASP A 14 14.22 -0.60 -9.17
N PHE A 15 12.90 -0.55 -9.14
CA PHE A 15 12.14 0.14 -10.17
C PHE A 15 12.64 1.58 -10.17
N GLY A 16 13.45 1.92 -11.16
CA GLY A 16 13.84 3.29 -11.43
C GLY A 16 12.58 4.12 -11.59
N LEU A 17 12.17 4.78 -10.51
CA LEU A 17 11.86 6.20 -10.64
C LEU A 17 13.10 6.78 -11.31
N ASP A 18 12.95 7.29 -12.53
CA ASP A 18 13.99 8.05 -13.21
C ASP A 18 14.45 9.17 -12.26
N ASN A 19 15.47 8.88 -11.46
CA ASN A 19 16.18 9.82 -10.60
C ASN A 19 17.47 10.31 -11.26
N ASP A 20 17.80 9.80 -12.45
CA ASP A 20 18.95 10.27 -13.23
C ASP A 20 18.55 11.40 -14.18
N LEU A 21 18.35 12.59 -13.58
CA LEU A 21 18.69 13.89 -14.17
C LEU A 21 18.79 15.01 -13.09
N THR A 22 19.15 14.67 -11.84
CA THR A 22 19.33 15.67 -10.76
C THR A 22 20.80 15.96 -10.43
N THR A 23 21.71 15.70 -11.35
CA THR A 23 23.10 16.18 -11.26
C THR A 23 23.34 17.35 -12.21
N ALA A 24 22.58 18.43 -12.01
CA ALA A 24 22.98 19.77 -12.42
C ALA A 24 22.91 20.66 -11.18
N ASN A 25 24.09 21.06 -10.69
CA ASN A 25 24.31 21.92 -9.53
C ASN A 25 23.23 23.02 -9.36
N SER A 26 22.37 22.87 -8.35
CA SER A 26 21.43 23.90 -7.85
C SER A 26 21.98 24.68 -6.64
N ASN A 27 23.16 24.32 -6.12
CA ASN A 27 23.87 25.09 -5.09
C ASN A 27 24.93 26.01 -5.68
N GLU A 28 24.45 26.93 -6.50
CA GLU A 28 24.82 28.33 -6.35
C GLU A 28 23.52 29.13 -6.24
N GLN A 29 22.95 29.23 -5.03
CA GLN A 29 22.63 30.57 -4.55
C GLN A 29 23.96 31.29 -4.33
N THR A 30 24.69 31.58 -5.41
CA THR A 30 25.27 32.89 -5.45
C THR A 30 24.08 33.80 -5.21
N PRO A 31 24.12 34.74 -4.24
CA PRO A 31 23.36 35.94 -4.51
C PRO A 31 23.78 36.27 -5.94
N ILE A 32 22.84 36.39 -6.86
CA ILE A 32 23.14 37.29 -7.96
C ILE A 32 23.41 38.57 -7.18
N ILE A 33 24.69 38.79 -6.88
CA ILE A 33 25.26 40.10 -6.88
C ILE A 33 24.78 40.52 -8.24
N ILE A 34 23.67 41.27 -8.21
CA ILE A 34 23.44 42.30 -9.18
C ILE A 34 24.70 43.13 -8.97
N GLU A 35 25.81 42.71 -9.56
CA GLU A 35 26.97 43.55 -9.76
C GLU A 35 26.37 44.60 -10.65
N ASP A 36 25.94 45.67 -10.00
CA ASP A 36 25.62 46.95 -10.59
C ASP A 36 25.19 46.85 -12.05
N LEU A 37 24.02 46.25 -12.31
CA LEU A 37 23.24 46.58 -13.51
C LEU A 37 22.70 48.03 -13.45
N THR A 38 23.24 48.83 -12.54
CA THR A 38 23.30 50.30 -12.58
C THR A 38 24.23 50.82 -13.68
N THR A 39 24.98 49.98 -14.42
CA THR A 39 25.47 50.37 -15.75
C THR A 39 24.31 50.44 -16.74
N ALA A 40 23.59 51.57 -16.64
CA ALA A 40 22.85 52.28 -17.67
C ALA A 40 22.64 51.51 -18.99
N ILE A 41 21.65 50.62 -19.01
CA ILE A 41 20.90 50.42 -20.25
C ILE A 41 19.97 51.61 -20.32
N ASP A 42 20.30 52.56 -21.20
CA ASP A 42 19.56 53.80 -21.43
C ASP A 42 18.24 53.46 -22.15
N ILE A 43 17.29 52.89 -21.40
CA ILE A 43 15.94 52.59 -21.91
C ILE A 43 15.22 53.93 -22.00
N SER A 44 14.93 54.39 -23.22
CA SER A 44 14.09 55.57 -23.44
C SER A 44 12.71 55.35 -22.80
N VAL A 45 12.50 55.92 -21.62
CA VAL A 45 11.24 55.76 -20.89
C VAL A 45 10.19 56.65 -21.54
N PRO A 46 9.00 56.12 -21.89
CA PRO A 46 7.89 56.94 -22.34
C PRO A 46 7.64 58.12 -21.38
N GLU A 47 7.53 59.34 -21.89
CA GLU A 47 7.33 60.56 -21.08
C GLU A 47 6.16 60.42 -20.10
N GLU A 48 5.10 59.71 -20.50
CA GLU A 48 3.93 59.43 -19.67
C GLU A 48 4.27 58.69 -18.36
N LEU A 49 5.26 57.79 -18.36
CA LEU A 49 5.68 57.09 -17.14
C LEU A 49 6.56 57.96 -16.23
N GLN A 50 7.12 59.04 -16.73
CA GLN A 50 7.96 59.96 -15.94
C GLN A 50 7.11 60.99 -15.17
N GLN A 51 5.89 61.25 -15.63
CA GLN A 51 4.99 62.27 -15.06
C GLN A 51 3.88 61.67 -14.18
N PHE A 52 3.83 60.34 -14.02
CA PHE A 52 2.80 59.68 -13.24
C PHE A 52 3.00 59.90 -11.73
N ASP A 53 1.95 60.33 -11.03
CA ASP A 53 1.94 60.54 -9.58
C ASP A 53 1.08 59.45 -8.91
N SER A 54 1.77 58.48 -8.29
CA SER A 54 1.15 57.34 -7.62
C SER A 54 0.29 57.75 -6.42
N SER A 55 0.62 58.85 -5.74
CA SER A 55 -0.14 59.37 -4.61
C SER A 55 -1.42 60.06 -5.05
N LYS A 56 -1.36 60.85 -6.13
CA LYS A 56 -2.54 61.51 -6.70
C LYS A 56 -3.55 60.49 -7.22
N PHE A 57 -3.08 59.44 -7.89
CA PHE A 57 -3.97 58.37 -8.35
C PHE A 57 -4.58 57.59 -7.19
N ALA A 58 -3.80 57.28 -6.15
CA ALA A 58 -4.33 56.62 -4.95
C ALA A 58 -5.39 57.46 -4.21
N GLN A 59 -5.22 58.79 -4.15
CA GLN A 59 -6.21 59.69 -3.57
C GLN A 59 -7.51 59.72 -4.39
N ASP A 60 -7.41 59.70 -5.72
CA ASP A 60 -8.57 59.57 -6.62
C ASP A 60 -9.30 58.23 -6.37
N LEU A 61 -8.58 57.12 -6.21
CA LEU A 61 -9.16 55.82 -5.85
C LEU A 61 -9.86 55.86 -4.48
N LEU A 62 -9.24 56.49 -3.47
CA LEU A 62 -9.84 56.66 -2.14
C LEU A 62 -11.14 57.50 -2.19
N SER A 63 -11.22 58.49 -3.08
CA SER A 63 -12.44 59.30 -3.28
C SER A 63 -13.60 58.52 -3.92
N LYS A 64 -13.29 57.40 -4.57
CA LYS A 64 -14.25 56.53 -5.31
C LYS A 64 -14.68 55.29 -4.51
N VAL A 65 -14.34 55.20 -3.23
CA VAL A 65 -14.78 54.08 -2.37
C VAL A 65 -16.31 54.05 -2.30
N GLY A 66 -16.92 52.94 -2.74
CA GLY A 66 -18.37 52.74 -2.72
C GLY A 66 -19.13 53.20 -3.98
N THR A 67 -18.44 53.66 -5.04
CA THR A 67 -19.05 53.93 -6.35
C THR A 67 -18.85 52.75 -7.32
N SER A 68 -19.69 52.64 -8.35
CA SER A 68 -19.53 51.66 -9.45
C SER A 68 -18.25 51.87 -10.28
N ASP A 69 -17.56 53.00 -10.09
CA ASP A 69 -16.47 53.44 -10.94
C ASP A 69 -15.08 53.00 -10.43
N PHE A 70 -14.99 52.47 -9.20
CA PHE A 70 -13.72 52.03 -8.60
C PHE A 70 -13.04 50.93 -9.43
N GLN A 71 -13.75 49.83 -9.71
CA GLN A 71 -13.23 48.70 -10.50
C GLN A 71 -12.86 49.15 -11.92
N THR A 72 -13.73 49.91 -12.58
CA THR A 72 -13.50 50.41 -13.94
C THR A 72 -12.25 51.29 -14.01
N CYS A 73 -12.03 52.15 -13.01
CA CYS A 73 -10.86 53.01 -12.94
C CYS A 73 -9.55 52.21 -12.82
N LEU A 74 -9.51 51.19 -11.96
CA LEU A 74 -8.36 50.29 -11.83
C LEU A 74 -8.10 49.50 -13.12
N TYR A 75 -9.14 48.94 -13.73
CA TYR A 75 -9.00 48.16 -14.96
C TYR A 75 -8.47 49.03 -16.13
N GLN A 76 -8.95 50.27 -16.25
CA GLN A 76 -8.43 51.23 -17.24
C GLN A 76 -6.97 51.61 -16.97
N HIS A 77 -6.61 51.83 -15.71
CA HIS A 77 -5.23 52.10 -15.29
C HIS A 77 -4.31 50.94 -15.67
N TRP A 78 -4.65 49.71 -15.28
CA TRP A 78 -3.85 48.54 -15.59
C TRP A 78 -3.78 48.27 -17.09
N ARG A 79 -4.90 48.42 -17.83
CA ARG A 79 -4.89 48.29 -19.29
C ARG A 79 -3.89 49.24 -19.95
N ARG A 80 -3.82 50.50 -19.48
CA ARG A 80 -2.93 51.54 -20.04
C ARG A 80 -1.47 51.34 -19.66
N TYR A 81 -1.18 51.18 -18.37
CA TYR A 81 0.19 51.27 -17.86
C TYR A 81 0.92 49.92 -17.79
N THR A 82 0.21 48.79 -17.72
CA THR A 82 0.85 47.46 -17.63
C THR A 82 1.77 47.17 -18.83
N PRO A 83 1.35 47.34 -20.10
CA PRO A 83 2.21 47.06 -21.26
C PRO A 83 3.39 48.04 -21.42
N LEU A 84 3.32 49.19 -20.73
CA LEU A 84 4.38 50.20 -20.69
C LEU A 84 5.41 49.90 -19.58
N CYS A 85 4.96 49.35 -18.45
CA CYS A 85 5.82 48.96 -17.33
C CYS A 85 6.60 47.68 -17.63
N TYR A 86 5.96 46.72 -18.30
CA TYR A 86 6.58 45.44 -18.65
C TYR A 86 7.08 45.45 -20.10
N THR A 87 8.39 45.63 -20.26
CA THR A 87 9.03 45.74 -21.59
C THR A 87 9.87 44.52 -21.93
N TYR A 88 9.80 44.08 -23.20
CA TYR A 88 10.63 42.99 -23.75
C TYR A 88 11.90 43.57 -24.38
N HIS A 89 13.06 42.99 -24.08
CA HIS A 89 14.35 43.49 -24.53
C HIS A 89 14.89 42.77 -25.80
N PRO A 90 15.57 43.46 -26.75
CA PRO A 90 16.03 42.86 -28.01
C PRO A 90 17.31 42.00 -27.93
N ASN A 91 18.28 42.37 -27.08
CA ASN A 91 19.63 41.75 -27.10
C ASN A 91 19.80 40.52 -26.20
N LEU A 92 18.71 40.05 -25.61
CA LEU A 92 18.59 38.81 -24.84
C LEU A 92 17.11 38.76 -24.48
N VAL A 93 16.39 37.76 -24.98
CA VAL A 93 14.97 37.55 -24.69
C VAL A 93 14.81 36.93 -23.29
N LYS A 94 15.53 37.51 -22.32
CA LYS A 94 15.46 37.25 -20.88
C LYS A 94 14.33 38.07 -20.26
N GLY A 95 13.11 37.56 -20.34
CA GLY A 95 11.99 38.01 -19.51
C GLY A 95 11.56 39.47 -19.67
N MET A 96 10.54 39.86 -18.89
CA MET A 96 10.06 41.24 -18.81
C MET A 96 10.93 42.04 -17.84
N ILE A 97 11.31 43.27 -18.22
CA ILE A 97 11.97 44.21 -17.31
C ILE A 97 10.90 45.00 -16.55
N GLU A 98 10.97 45.03 -15.22
CA GLU A 98 9.91 45.53 -14.31
C GLU A 98 10.26 46.82 -13.54
N LEU A 99 11.33 47.53 -13.92
CA LEU A 99 12.00 48.58 -13.11
C LEU A 99 11.08 49.62 -12.44
N ARG A 100 9.87 49.88 -12.97
CA ARG A 100 8.92 50.90 -12.47
C ARG A 100 7.52 50.36 -12.13
N ALA A 101 7.31 49.05 -12.25
CA ALA A 101 6.00 48.45 -11.96
C ALA A 101 5.58 48.69 -10.50
N GLN A 102 6.53 48.69 -9.56
CA GLN A 102 6.25 48.93 -8.14
C GLN A 102 5.59 50.29 -7.89
N ASP A 103 6.12 51.37 -8.45
CA ASP A 103 5.59 52.72 -8.21
C ASP A 103 4.29 53.01 -8.99
N ILE A 104 4.17 52.50 -10.21
CA ILE A 104 3.02 52.84 -11.07
C ILE A 104 1.82 51.90 -10.83
N LEU A 105 2.07 50.61 -10.56
CA LEU A 105 1.04 49.59 -10.50
C LEU A 105 0.71 49.14 -9.06
N PHE A 106 1.71 48.96 -8.19
CA PHE A 106 1.51 48.43 -6.83
C PHE A 106 1.34 49.52 -5.77
N ARG A 107 2.16 50.57 -5.82
CA ARG A 107 2.14 51.67 -4.85
C ARG A 107 0.78 52.34 -4.69
N PRO A 108 -0.02 52.58 -5.74
CA PRO A 108 -1.37 53.10 -5.57
C PRO A 108 -2.30 52.14 -4.80
N LEU A 109 -2.11 50.82 -4.94
CA LEU A 109 -2.88 49.80 -4.23
C LEU A 109 -2.53 49.76 -2.75
N GLU A 110 -1.24 49.90 -2.41
CA GLU A 110 -0.78 49.99 -1.02
C GLU A 110 -1.35 51.24 -0.32
N ILE A 111 -1.22 52.41 -0.95
CA ILE A 111 -1.75 53.67 -0.41
C ILE A 111 -3.28 53.58 -0.26
N PHE A 112 -3.99 52.99 -1.23
CA PHE A 112 -5.42 52.76 -1.14
C PHE A 112 -5.77 51.84 0.04
N LEU A 113 -5.09 50.69 0.15
CA LEU A 113 -5.34 49.68 1.18
C LEU A 113 -5.14 50.27 2.58
N TYR A 114 -3.98 50.87 2.84
CA TYR A 114 -3.61 51.37 4.16
C TYR A 114 -4.20 52.76 4.45
N GLY A 115 -4.36 53.62 3.44
CA GLY A 115 -4.96 54.98 3.54
C GLY A 115 -3.97 56.06 3.91
N THR A 116 -2.69 55.74 3.80
CA THR A 116 -1.57 56.61 4.15
C THR A 116 -0.43 56.34 3.17
N GLN A 117 0.42 57.35 2.99
CA GLN A 117 1.69 57.19 2.29
C GLN A 117 2.73 56.45 3.14
N ASP A 118 2.60 56.47 4.47
CA ASP A 118 3.47 55.72 5.39
C ASP A 118 2.96 54.28 5.57
N THR A 119 3.17 53.47 4.53
CA THR A 119 2.65 52.09 4.46
C THR A 119 3.42 51.14 5.37
N GLU A 120 4.71 51.37 5.61
CA GLU A 120 5.54 50.53 6.48
C GLU A 120 5.05 50.57 7.94
N ASN A 121 4.78 51.77 8.46
CA ASN A 121 4.24 51.94 9.81
C ASN A 121 2.82 51.37 9.93
N ALA A 122 1.99 51.54 8.90
CA ALA A 122 0.66 50.92 8.86
C ALA A 122 0.74 49.39 8.93
N ILE A 123 1.67 48.76 8.18
CA ILE A 123 1.90 47.31 8.22
C ILE A 123 2.35 46.86 9.61
N GLN A 124 3.28 47.57 10.24
CA GLN A 124 3.74 47.25 11.60
C GLN A 124 2.59 47.35 12.63
N THR A 125 1.77 48.39 12.51
CA THR A 125 0.58 48.58 13.35
C THR A 125 -0.39 47.41 13.19
N ILE A 126 -0.69 47.01 11.95
CA ILE A 126 -1.60 45.89 11.66
C ILE A 126 -1.02 44.57 12.18
N LYS A 127 0.28 44.31 11.99
CA LYS A 127 0.95 43.11 12.54
C LYS A 127 0.83 43.04 14.06
N GLY A 128 0.85 44.18 14.75
CA GLY A 128 0.64 44.27 16.20
C GLY A 128 -0.78 43.96 16.67
N LEU A 129 -1.77 43.95 15.78
CA LEU A 129 -3.16 43.56 16.08
C LEU A 129 -3.38 42.04 16.00
N ASN A 130 -2.42 41.30 15.45
CA ASN A 130 -2.53 39.85 15.30
C ASN A 130 -2.23 39.12 16.62
N ASN A 131 -2.88 37.99 16.80
CA ASN A 131 -2.45 37.02 17.79
C ASN A 131 -1.27 36.20 17.24
N PRO A 132 -0.42 35.63 18.12
CA PRO A 132 0.59 34.67 17.69
C PRO A 132 -0.07 33.51 16.94
N PRO A 133 0.50 33.04 15.81
CA PRO A 133 -0.05 31.92 15.07
C PRO A 133 -0.03 30.66 15.94
N THR A 134 -1.12 29.91 15.93
CA THR A 134 -1.24 28.61 16.62
C THR A 134 -0.86 27.44 15.72
N VAL A 135 -0.76 27.68 14.41
CA VAL A 135 -0.33 26.74 13.37
C VAL A 135 0.80 27.37 12.56
N CYS A 136 1.82 26.59 12.21
CA CYS A 136 2.98 27.08 11.47
C CYS A 136 2.68 27.31 9.97
N GLY A 137 2.31 26.24 9.24
CA GLY A 137 2.02 26.33 7.81
C GLY A 137 3.21 26.74 6.93
N HIS A 138 4.46 26.65 7.43
CA HIS A 138 5.66 27.00 6.65
C HIS A 138 5.78 26.11 5.42
N LEU A 139 5.78 26.72 4.23
CA LEU A 139 5.92 26.03 2.95
C LEU A 139 7.39 25.63 2.73
N PHE A 140 7.63 24.34 2.55
CA PHE A 140 8.96 23.82 2.28
C PHE A 140 9.43 24.20 0.88
N LYS A 141 10.66 24.71 0.83
CA LYS A 141 11.40 24.87 -0.41
C LYS A 141 12.01 23.53 -0.82
N SER A 142 12.33 23.41 -2.11
CA SER A 142 13.12 22.27 -2.57
C SER A 142 14.47 22.27 -1.84
N GLU A 143 14.97 21.08 -1.53
CA GLU A 143 16.17 20.83 -0.74
C GLU A 143 16.12 21.24 0.74
N GLU A 144 14.97 21.73 1.23
CA GLU A 144 14.82 22.09 2.64
C GLU A 144 14.68 20.83 3.52
N PRO A 145 15.39 20.75 4.67
CA PRO A 145 15.26 19.61 5.57
C PRO A 145 13.89 19.60 6.26
N THR A 146 13.26 18.43 6.26
CA THR A 146 11.99 18.16 6.93
C THR A 146 12.15 17.06 7.97
N TYR A 147 11.40 17.17 9.06
CA TYR A 147 11.51 16.28 10.21
C TYR A 147 10.20 15.53 10.43
N PHE A 148 10.30 14.21 10.42
CA PHE A 148 9.19 13.29 10.61
C PHE A 148 9.38 12.54 11.94
N CYS A 149 8.46 12.70 12.90
CA CYS A 149 8.55 12.05 14.22
C CYS A 149 7.75 10.73 14.24
N ARG A 150 8.46 9.59 14.25
CA ARG A 150 7.88 8.24 14.22
C ARG A 150 6.97 7.91 15.39
N ASP A 151 7.24 8.52 16.55
CA ASP A 151 6.52 8.19 17.77
C ASP A 151 5.22 9.00 17.91
N CYS A 152 5.10 10.15 17.25
CA CYS A 152 4.00 11.10 17.47
C CYS A 152 3.11 11.35 16.25
N CYS A 153 3.60 11.10 15.03
CA CYS A 153 2.82 11.34 13.82
C CYS A 153 1.57 10.45 13.77
N VAL A 154 0.49 10.98 13.20
CA VAL A 154 -0.71 10.21 12.88
C VAL A 154 -0.47 9.37 11.62
N ASP A 155 0.19 9.93 10.61
CA ASP A 155 0.56 9.25 9.37
C ASP A 155 1.96 9.65 8.85
N ALA A 156 2.40 9.02 7.75
CA ALA A 156 3.71 9.24 7.14
C ALA A 156 3.86 10.57 6.38
N THR A 157 2.78 11.36 6.25
CA THR A 157 2.81 12.68 5.60
C THR A 157 3.08 13.83 6.57
N CYS A 158 3.00 13.57 7.88
CA CYS A 158 3.21 14.56 8.94
C CYS A 158 4.67 15.06 9.02
N VAL A 159 4.92 16.34 8.80
CA VAL A 159 6.28 16.89 8.73
C VAL A 159 6.42 18.23 9.44
N LEU A 160 7.59 18.43 10.06
CA LEU A 160 7.98 19.67 10.72
C LEU A 160 9.10 20.38 9.97
N CYS A 161 9.05 21.71 9.94
CA CYS A 161 10.20 22.53 9.55
C CYS A 161 11.28 22.51 10.63
N THR A 162 12.50 22.90 10.24
CA THR A 162 13.65 22.95 11.14
C THR A 162 13.36 23.74 12.41
N GLU A 163 12.76 24.91 12.29
CA GLU A 163 12.49 25.79 13.43
C GLU A 163 11.48 25.16 14.41
N CYS A 164 10.36 24.63 13.89
CA CYS A 164 9.36 23.97 14.72
C CYS A 164 9.92 22.71 15.38
N PHE A 165 10.67 21.88 14.64
CA PHE A 165 11.28 20.68 15.18
C PHE A 165 12.23 21.02 16.34
N LEU A 166 13.14 21.99 16.14
CA LEU A 166 14.08 22.43 17.17
C LEU A 166 13.39 22.99 18.41
N GLN A 167 12.19 23.57 18.28
CA GLN A 167 11.42 24.13 19.40
C GLN A 167 10.30 23.20 19.91
N SER A 168 10.29 21.94 19.50
CA SER A 168 9.29 20.94 19.90
C SER A 168 9.89 19.85 20.79
N GLU A 169 9.01 19.10 21.46
CA GLU A 169 9.42 17.89 22.21
C GLU A 169 9.82 16.74 21.27
N HIS A 170 9.39 16.75 20.01
CA HIS A 170 9.70 15.71 19.02
C HIS A 170 11.21 15.50 18.78
N ARG A 171 12.05 16.51 19.05
CA ARG A 171 13.52 16.38 18.98
C ARG A 171 14.10 15.34 19.96
N LYS A 172 13.33 14.97 20.98
CA LYS A 172 13.69 13.96 21.99
C LYS A 172 13.15 12.57 21.66
N HIS A 173 12.40 12.42 20.56
CA HIS A 173 11.80 11.16 20.12
C HIS A 173 12.59 10.53 18.97
N ARG A 174 12.15 9.37 18.48
CA ARG A 174 12.69 8.79 17.24
C ARG A 174 12.12 9.55 16.05
N TYR A 175 12.99 10.15 15.26
CA TYR A 175 12.62 10.90 14.07
C TYR A 175 13.47 10.49 12.86
N LYS A 176 12.95 10.79 11.66
CA LYS A 176 13.66 10.70 10.40
C LYS A 176 13.77 12.11 9.81
N MET A 177 14.95 12.44 9.29
CA MET A 177 15.13 13.65 8.48
C MET A 177 15.02 13.25 7.01
N ASN A 178 14.21 13.99 6.26
CA ASN A 178 14.15 13.89 4.81
C ASN A 178 14.52 15.25 4.20
N VAL A 179 14.80 15.25 2.90
CA VAL A 179 14.99 16.47 2.12
C VAL A 179 13.70 16.68 1.32
N SER A 180 13.09 17.85 1.45
CA SER A 180 11.87 18.19 0.72
C SER A 180 12.16 18.34 -0.77
N ALA A 181 11.32 17.78 -1.62
CA ALA A 181 11.32 18.12 -3.06
C ALA A 181 10.69 19.51 -3.33
N GLY A 182 10.09 20.14 -2.31
CA GLY A 182 9.29 21.35 -2.39
C GLY A 182 7.78 21.04 -2.36
N GLY A 183 6.95 22.02 -1.97
CA GLY A 183 5.49 21.96 -2.11
C GLY A 183 4.69 21.43 -0.91
N GLY A 184 5.34 20.83 0.10
CA GLY A 184 4.71 20.48 1.39
C GLY A 184 4.73 21.63 2.41
N TYR A 185 4.01 21.51 3.52
CA TYR A 185 4.02 22.51 4.60
C TYR A 185 4.25 21.89 6.00
N CYS A 186 4.65 22.73 6.95
CA CYS A 186 4.84 22.30 8.33
C CYS A 186 3.52 22.13 9.08
N ASP A 187 3.31 20.93 9.63
CA ASP A 187 2.11 20.51 10.38
C ASP A 187 2.13 20.91 11.87
N CYS A 188 3.08 21.75 12.30
CA CYS A 188 3.13 22.20 13.68
C CYS A 188 1.84 22.96 14.03
N GLY A 189 1.17 22.54 15.10
CA GLY A 189 -0.09 23.12 15.56
C GLY A 189 -1.34 22.48 14.98
N ASP A 190 -1.23 21.55 14.02
CA ASP A 190 -2.35 20.76 13.53
C ASP A 190 -2.65 19.61 14.51
N THR A 191 -3.76 19.72 15.23
CA THR A 191 -4.18 18.71 16.23
C THR A 191 -4.54 17.37 15.61
N GLU A 192 -4.76 17.31 14.30
CA GLU A 192 -5.08 16.07 13.60
C GLU A 192 -3.84 15.38 12.99
N ALA A 193 -2.70 16.08 12.88
CA ALA A 193 -1.43 15.51 12.40
C ALA A 193 -0.62 14.80 13.50
N TRP A 194 -0.82 15.15 14.77
CA TRP A 194 -0.01 14.66 15.89
C TRP A 194 -0.85 14.00 16.98
N LYS A 195 -0.44 12.81 17.44
CA LYS A 195 -1.06 12.09 18.57
C LYS A 195 -0.84 12.80 19.91
N GLN A 196 0.27 13.50 20.03
CA GLN A 196 0.70 14.26 21.22
C GLN A 196 1.72 15.33 20.80
N ASP A 197 2.02 16.27 21.69
CA ASP A 197 3.01 17.35 21.47
C ASP A 197 2.74 18.22 20.23
N VAL A 198 1.46 18.42 19.90
CA VAL A 198 0.94 19.11 18.70
C VAL A 198 1.64 20.45 18.41
N HIS A 199 1.95 21.23 19.45
CA HIS A 199 2.51 22.57 19.30
C HIS A 199 3.98 22.61 19.72
N CYS A 200 4.81 23.28 18.92
CA CYS A 200 6.12 23.74 19.36
C CYS A 200 5.99 24.96 20.30
N ALA A 201 7.09 25.36 20.94
CA ALA A 201 7.08 26.51 21.86
C ALA A 201 6.65 27.84 21.19
N LEU A 202 6.83 27.98 19.88
CA LEU A 202 6.47 29.19 19.11
C LEU A 202 4.97 29.27 18.80
N HIS A 203 4.33 28.11 18.57
CA HIS A 203 2.95 28.02 18.10
C HIS A 203 1.98 27.57 19.20
N LYS A 204 2.38 27.67 20.48
CA LYS A 204 1.55 27.26 21.60
C LYS A 204 0.42 28.28 21.83
N PRO A 205 -0.86 27.85 21.90
CA PRO A 205 -1.97 28.75 22.17
C PRO A 205 -1.82 29.41 23.55
N LYS A 206 -2.15 30.71 23.64
CA LYS A 206 -1.96 31.52 24.85
C LYS A 206 -3.10 31.43 25.88
N ASN A 207 -4.27 30.86 25.54
CA ASN A 207 -5.41 30.55 26.44
C ASN A 207 -6.41 29.57 25.78
N ASP A 208 -7.11 28.76 26.58
CA ASP A 208 -8.10 27.73 26.16
C ASP A 208 -9.45 28.28 25.63
N GLN A 209 -9.51 29.53 25.15
CA GLN A 209 -10.75 30.09 24.58
C GLN A 209 -10.72 29.93 23.05
N GLU A 210 -11.63 29.10 22.52
CA GLU A 210 -12.00 29.11 21.10
C GLU A 210 -12.33 30.55 20.70
N GLN A 211 -11.50 31.16 19.85
CA GLN A 211 -11.76 32.51 19.34
C GLN A 211 -12.82 32.41 18.24
N ASP A 212 -13.92 33.14 18.37
CA ASP A 212 -14.98 33.17 17.37
C ASP A 212 -14.48 33.89 16.10
N ASN A 213 -14.94 33.48 14.93
CA ASN A 213 -14.56 34.04 13.63
C ASN A 213 -14.87 35.54 13.52
N ASN A 214 -15.90 36.02 14.23
CA ASN A 214 -16.25 37.44 14.29
C ASN A 214 -15.19 38.26 15.05
N ASP A 215 -14.56 37.68 16.08
CA ASP A 215 -13.53 38.37 16.90
C ASP A 215 -12.27 38.68 16.07
N ILE A 216 -11.93 37.84 15.08
CA ILE A 216 -10.76 38.03 14.21
C ILE A 216 -10.95 39.27 13.32
N LEU A 217 -12.13 39.40 12.69
CA LEU A 217 -12.43 40.54 11.84
C LEU A 217 -12.67 41.82 12.65
N GLU A 218 -13.17 41.72 13.88
CA GLU A 218 -13.36 42.89 14.75
C GLU A 218 -12.04 43.58 15.15
N ARG A 219 -10.92 42.85 15.18
CA ARG A 219 -9.59 43.43 15.42
C ARG A 219 -9.12 44.40 14.33
N LEU A 220 -9.63 44.25 13.09
CA LEU A 220 -9.28 45.15 12.00
C LEU A 220 -10.17 46.42 12.02
N PRO A 221 -9.58 47.62 11.84
CA PRO A 221 -10.35 48.85 11.68
C PRO A 221 -11.37 48.77 10.54
N ASN A 222 -12.59 49.28 10.77
CA ASN A 222 -13.71 49.15 9.80
C ASN A 222 -13.38 49.71 8.39
N LEU A 223 -12.73 50.87 8.31
CA LEU A 223 -12.33 51.44 7.01
C LEU A 223 -11.26 50.59 6.30
N LEU A 224 -10.37 49.94 7.06
CA LEU A 224 -9.38 49.03 6.50
C LEU A 224 -10.04 47.77 5.94
N LYS A 225 -11.02 47.20 6.67
CA LYS A 225 -11.82 46.05 6.21
C LYS A 225 -12.54 46.32 4.90
N ILE A 226 -13.22 47.46 4.78
CA ILE A 226 -13.97 47.83 3.56
C ILE A 226 -13.01 47.92 2.36
N ARG A 227 -11.87 48.60 2.53
CA ARG A 227 -10.89 48.80 1.45
C ARG A 227 -10.20 47.48 1.06
N ALA A 228 -9.82 46.66 2.04
CA ALA A 228 -9.27 45.34 1.79
C ALA A 228 -10.26 44.43 1.04
N GLY A 229 -11.52 44.39 1.47
CA GLY A 229 -12.56 43.60 0.80
C GLY A 229 -12.80 44.02 -0.65
N LEU A 230 -12.94 45.33 -0.91
CA LEU A 230 -13.07 45.85 -2.27
C LEU A 230 -11.84 45.54 -3.13
N LEU A 231 -10.65 45.70 -2.56
CA LEU A 231 -9.39 45.47 -3.27
C LEU A 231 -9.22 43.99 -3.61
N PHE A 232 -9.38 43.07 -2.65
CA PHE A 232 -9.27 41.62 -2.89
C PHE A 232 -10.26 41.15 -3.94
N GLU A 233 -11.50 41.63 -3.91
CA GLU A 233 -12.50 41.29 -4.91
C GLU A 233 -12.07 41.71 -6.33
N VAL A 234 -11.58 42.94 -6.50
CA VAL A 234 -11.14 43.43 -7.81
C VAL A 234 -9.88 42.69 -8.28
N LEU A 235 -8.91 42.47 -7.40
CA LEU A 235 -7.65 41.80 -7.72
C LEU A 235 -7.86 40.33 -8.09
N LEU A 236 -8.69 39.61 -7.34
CA LEU A 236 -9.03 38.21 -7.61
C LEU A 236 -9.76 38.08 -8.95
N ASN A 237 -10.80 38.88 -9.18
CA ASN A 237 -11.55 38.85 -10.45
C ASN A 237 -10.64 39.16 -11.63
N PHE A 238 -9.81 40.21 -11.54
CA PHE A 238 -8.86 40.57 -12.59
C PHE A 238 -7.88 39.43 -12.87
N SER A 239 -7.29 38.86 -11.82
CA SER A 239 -6.23 37.85 -11.97
C SER A 239 -6.80 36.54 -12.52
N VAL A 240 -7.91 36.03 -11.97
CA VAL A 240 -8.54 34.79 -12.43
C VAL A 240 -9.02 34.91 -13.88
N GLN A 241 -9.66 36.04 -14.25
CA GLN A 241 -10.14 36.25 -15.61
C GLN A 241 -9.02 36.28 -16.66
N LEU A 242 -7.81 36.72 -16.31
CA LEU A 242 -6.68 36.77 -17.24
C LEU A 242 -5.84 35.48 -17.24
N LEU A 243 -5.59 34.88 -16.07
CA LEU A 243 -4.78 33.67 -15.94
C LEU A 243 -5.51 32.45 -16.52
N CYS A 244 -6.83 32.35 -16.30
CA CYS A 244 -7.64 31.22 -16.78
C CYS A 244 -8.13 31.40 -18.22
N CYS A 245 -7.65 32.42 -18.93
CA CYS A 245 -8.09 32.77 -20.27
C CYS A 245 -7.02 32.37 -21.31
N GLY A 246 -7.41 31.51 -22.25
CA GLY A 246 -6.52 30.97 -23.29
C GLY A 246 -6.45 31.81 -24.56
N ASP A 247 -7.43 32.69 -24.78
CA ASP A 247 -7.61 33.52 -25.97
C ASP A 247 -7.91 34.98 -25.57
N TYR A 248 -7.17 35.92 -26.15
CA TYR A 248 -7.39 37.35 -25.94
C TYR A 248 -8.85 37.80 -26.21
N GLN A 249 -9.55 37.16 -27.15
CA GLN A 249 -10.94 37.50 -27.46
C GLN A 249 -11.92 37.23 -26.30
N GLU A 250 -11.56 36.31 -25.40
CA GLU A 250 -12.35 35.96 -24.22
C GLU A 250 -12.10 36.94 -23.04
N THR A 251 -11.11 37.82 -23.16
CA THR A 251 -10.78 38.83 -22.13
C THR A 251 -11.94 39.82 -21.96
N PRO A 252 -12.21 40.34 -20.75
CA PRO A 252 -13.23 41.38 -20.54
C PRO A 252 -13.04 42.58 -21.48
N VAL A 253 -14.13 43.11 -22.05
CA VAL A 253 -14.10 44.23 -23.03
C VAL A 253 -13.36 45.46 -22.48
N VAL A 254 -13.51 45.75 -21.19
CA VAL A 254 -12.83 46.87 -20.52
C VAL A 254 -11.30 46.69 -20.42
N LEU A 255 -10.81 45.45 -20.49
CA LEU A 255 -9.38 45.10 -20.53
C LEU A 255 -8.89 44.84 -21.95
N ARG A 256 -9.80 44.53 -22.88
CA ARG A 256 -9.52 44.60 -24.31
C ARG A 256 -9.25 46.04 -24.71
N ASN A 257 -8.32 46.17 -25.63
CA ASN A 257 -7.85 47.45 -26.11
C ASN A 257 -8.12 47.56 -27.61
N ASP A 258 -9.39 47.46 -27.98
CA ASP A 258 -9.83 47.49 -29.37
C ASP A 258 -9.63 48.89 -29.99
N ASP A 259 -9.53 49.94 -29.15
CA ASP A 259 -9.41 51.36 -29.55
C ASP A 259 -8.07 52.05 -29.13
N TRP A 260 -7.01 51.31 -28.79
CA TRP A 260 -5.69 51.93 -28.48
C TRP A 260 -4.79 52.03 -29.70
N ASP A 261 -4.38 53.24 -30.01
CA ASP A 261 -3.78 53.71 -31.25
C ASP A 261 -2.28 54.04 -31.13
N GLY A 262 -1.52 53.27 -30.33
CA GLY A 262 -0.10 53.55 -30.08
C GLY A 262 0.94 52.53 -30.55
N ASN A 263 0.66 51.20 -30.54
CA ASN A 263 1.55 50.15 -31.07
C ASN A 263 0.90 48.74 -31.02
N HIS A 264 -0.19 48.52 -31.77
CA HIS A 264 -0.71 47.15 -32.00
C HIS A 264 0.19 46.32 -32.94
N ASP A 265 1.32 46.87 -33.39
CA ASP A 265 2.30 46.20 -34.28
C ASP A 265 3.26 45.27 -33.53
N ARG A 266 3.00 44.94 -32.26
CA ARG A 266 3.86 44.03 -31.48
C ARG A 266 3.07 42.88 -30.89
N TYR A 267 3.12 41.77 -31.60
CA TYR A 267 2.77 40.44 -31.15
C TYR A 267 3.98 39.79 -30.48
N VAL A 268 3.70 38.71 -29.74
CA VAL A 268 4.71 37.87 -29.11
C VAL A 268 4.42 36.43 -29.48
N THR A 269 5.44 35.74 -30.00
CA THR A 269 5.42 34.28 -30.16
C THR A 269 5.82 33.67 -28.83
N MET A 270 4.89 32.98 -28.18
CA MET A 270 5.07 32.29 -26.91
C MET A 270 5.31 30.79 -27.16
N LEU A 271 6.43 30.30 -26.64
CA LEU A 271 6.73 28.87 -26.54
C LEU A 271 6.26 28.36 -25.18
N PHE A 272 5.59 27.21 -25.16
CA PHE A 272 5.11 26.54 -23.96
C PHE A 272 5.88 25.26 -23.73
N ASN A 273 6.00 24.87 -22.46
CA ASN A 273 6.51 23.55 -22.10
C ASN A 273 5.51 22.48 -22.56
N ASP A 274 6.03 21.39 -23.12
CA ASP A 274 5.24 20.24 -23.52
C ASP A 274 5.68 18.93 -22.86
N GLU A 275 6.75 18.94 -22.04
CA GLU A 275 7.32 17.79 -21.32
C GLU A 275 7.61 16.56 -22.20
N ILE A 276 7.63 16.75 -23.53
CA ILE A 276 7.86 15.67 -24.51
C ILE A 276 9.24 15.85 -25.15
N HIS A 277 9.60 17.10 -25.46
CA HIS A 277 10.87 17.39 -26.12
C HIS A 277 12.00 17.58 -25.11
N THR A 278 13.14 16.95 -25.39
CA THR A 278 14.37 17.13 -24.61
C THR A 278 14.93 18.55 -24.77
N TYR A 279 15.71 19.00 -23.79
CA TYR A 279 16.43 20.29 -23.82
C TYR A 279 17.19 20.48 -25.15
N ASP A 280 17.95 19.47 -25.59
CA ASP A 280 18.73 19.54 -26.82
C ASP A 280 17.87 19.71 -28.09
N GLN A 281 16.71 19.04 -28.14
CA GLN A 281 15.76 19.19 -29.25
C GLN A 281 15.20 20.61 -29.31
N VAL A 282 14.78 21.16 -28.17
CA VAL A 282 14.27 22.53 -28.06
C VAL A 282 15.35 23.54 -28.47
N ILE A 283 16.58 23.40 -27.94
CA ILE A 283 17.71 24.27 -28.27
C ILE A 283 18.01 24.24 -29.77
N ALA A 284 18.03 23.06 -30.39
CA ALA A 284 18.33 22.89 -31.80
C ALA A 284 17.24 23.49 -32.72
N VAL A 285 15.97 23.43 -32.31
CA VAL A 285 14.85 24.04 -33.03
C VAL A 285 14.87 25.56 -32.91
N LEU A 286 15.12 26.09 -31.70
CA LEU A 286 15.22 27.54 -31.48
C LEU A 286 16.41 28.15 -32.22
N THR A 287 17.58 27.54 -32.16
CA THR A 287 18.79 27.99 -32.89
C THR A 287 18.50 28.16 -34.39
N ARG A 288 17.70 27.26 -34.97
CA ARG A 288 17.34 27.29 -36.41
C ARG A 288 16.19 28.24 -36.72
N SER A 289 15.19 28.33 -35.85
CA SER A 289 13.93 29.03 -36.14
C SER A 289 13.97 30.52 -35.80
N ILE A 290 14.75 30.91 -34.78
CA ILE A 290 14.91 32.31 -34.36
C ILE A 290 16.34 32.84 -34.52
N SER A 291 17.26 32.03 -35.06
CA SER A 291 18.66 32.39 -35.28
C SER A 291 19.40 32.85 -34.00
N CYS A 292 19.05 32.26 -32.85
CA CYS A 292 19.74 32.52 -31.58
C CYS A 292 21.02 31.66 -31.44
N SER A 293 21.91 32.05 -30.53
CA SER A 293 23.07 31.24 -30.14
C SER A 293 22.64 30.02 -29.31
N LYS A 294 23.49 28.99 -29.24
CA LYS A 294 23.22 27.81 -28.38
C LYS A 294 23.04 28.18 -26.91
N GLN A 295 23.77 29.19 -26.42
CA GLN A 295 23.67 29.66 -25.04
C GLN A 295 22.31 30.31 -24.78
N GLU A 296 21.84 31.18 -25.68
CA GLU A 296 20.49 31.76 -25.60
C GLU A 296 19.42 30.66 -25.72
N GLY A 297 19.61 29.69 -26.62
CA GLY A 297 18.74 28.50 -26.73
C GLY A 297 18.59 27.75 -25.39
N HIS A 298 19.69 27.53 -24.68
CA HIS A 298 19.69 26.88 -23.37
C HIS A 298 18.93 27.71 -22.32
N GLU A 299 19.13 29.03 -22.32
CA GLU A 299 18.40 29.93 -21.42
C GLU A 299 16.89 29.89 -21.67
N TYR A 300 16.44 29.87 -22.93
CA TYR A 300 15.02 29.69 -23.25
C TYR A 300 14.47 28.36 -22.73
N ALA A 301 15.16 27.25 -23.01
CA ALA A 301 14.74 25.93 -22.56
C ALA A 301 14.62 25.89 -21.02
N SER A 302 15.59 26.47 -20.31
CA SER A 302 15.60 26.57 -18.84
C SER A 302 14.44 27.41 -18.30
N VAL A 303 14.10 28.53 -18.96
CA VAL A 303 12.97 29.39 -18.55
C VAL A 303 11.64 28.70 -18.85
N VAL A 304 11.52 28.00 -19.98
CA VAL A 304 10.30 27.24 -20.33
C VAL A 304 10.07 26.12 -19.33
N ASP A 305 11.10 25.38 -18.94
CA ASP A 305 10.97 24.35 -17.91
C ASP A 305 10.64 24.94 -16.54
N ARG A 306 11.29 26.03 -16.12
CA ARG A 306 11.02 26.65 -14.81
C ARG A 306 9.65 27.32 -14.73
N GLU A 307 9.32 28.17 -15.70
CA GLU A 307 8.11 28.99 -15.68
C GLU A 307 6.92 28.33 -16.39
N GLY A 308 7.16 27.35 -17.27
CA GLY A 308 6.14 26.70 -18.12
C GLY A 308 5.93 27.37 -19.48
N ARG A 309 6.45 28.60 -19.69
CA ARG A 309 6.38 29.33 -20.96
C ARG A 309 7.42 30.45 -21.07
N THR A 310 7.78 30.81 -22.29
CA THR A 310 8.61 32.00 -22.56
C THR A 310 8.25 32.67 -23.88
N ALA A 311 8.52 33.97 -23.97
CA ALA A 311 8.48 34.69 -25.24
C ALA A 311 9.73 34.36 -26.04
N VAL A 312 9.61 33.93 -27.30
CA VAL A 312 10.77 33.64 -28.16
C VAL A 312 10.97 34.68 -29.26
N ARG A 313 9.91 35.43 -29.61
CA ARG A 313 9.95 36.52 -30.60
C ARG A 313 8.97 37.61 -30.20
N CYS A 314 9.37 38.87 -30.36
CA CYS A 314 8.47 40.02 -30.33
C CYS A 314 8.64 40.83 -31.62
N GLY A 315 7.54 41.14 -32.30
CA GLY A 315 7.54 41.81 -33.60
C GLY A 315 6.12 41.95 -34.13
N ASN A 316 5.94 42.30 -35.40
CA ASN A 316 4.60 42.36 -35.99
C ASN A 316 3.96 40.97 -36.11
N LEU A 317 2.66 40.92 -36.44
CA LEU A 317 1.91 39.66 -36.51
C LEU A 317 2.56 38.66 -37.48
N GLU A 318 2.94 39.13 -38.67
CA GLU A 318 3.55 38.32 -39.72
C GLU A 318 4.86 37.68 -39.25
N GLN A 319 5.78 38.48 -38.71
CA GLN A 319 7.06 37.99 -38.16
C GLN A 319 6.88 36.97 -37.02
N CYS A 320 5.85 37.16 -36.17
CA CYS A 320 5.58 36.24 -35.08
C CYS A 320 4.97 34.92 -35.59
N GLN A 321 4.09 34.99 -36.59
CA GLN A 321 3.49 33.82 -37.25
C GLN A 321 4.52 33.05 -38.07
N GLU A 322 5.45 33.72 -38.75
CA GLU A 322 6.58 33.08 -39.44
C GLU A 322 7.42 32.25 -38.47
N VAL A 323 7.79 32.79 -37.31
CA VAL A 323 8.54 32.05 -36.28
C VAL A 323 7.73 30.87 -35.75
N GLN A 324 6.43 31.04 -35.52
CA GLN A 324 5.55 29.94 -35.10
C GLN A 324 5.55 28.81 -36.14
N GLN A 325 5.39 29.14 -37.42
CA GLN A 325 5.40 28.16 -38.51
C GLN A 325 6.76 27.47 -38.65
N MET A 326 7.87 28.20 -38.51
CA MET A 326 9.22 27.62 -38.54
C MET A 326 9.44 26.64 -37.38
N ILE A 327 9.01 27.00 -36.16
CA ILE A 327 9.11 26.10 -35.01
C ILE A 327 8.31 24.83 -35.28
N MET A 328 7.05 24.95 -35.70
CA MET A 328 6.19 23.81 -36.00
C MET A 328 6.71 22.94 -37.15
N HIS A 329 7.29 23.54 -38.19
CA HIS A 329 7.82 22.82 -39.35
C HIS A 329 9.09 22.02 -39.00
N HIS A 330 9.92 22.51 -38.08
CA HIS A 330 11.12 21.79 -37.64
C HIS A 330 10.82 20.67 -36.62
N THR A 331 9.58 20.52 -36.19
CA THR A 331 9.09 19.51 -35.24
C THR A 331 7.93 18.72 -35.86
N VAL A 332 8.24 17.89 -36.86
CA VAL A 332 7.23 17.31 -37.78
C VAL A 332 6.40 16.20 -37.12
N ASP A 333 7.01 15.37 -36.27
CA ASP A 333 6.31 14.21 -35.66
C ASP A 333 5.40 14.61 -34.49
N ILE A 334 5.83 15.56 -33.65
CA ILE A 334 5.03 16.18 -32.59
C ILE A 334 5.41 17.67 -32.56
N PRO A 335 4.53 18.61 -32.94
CA PRO A 335 4.90 20.01 -33.00
C PRO A 335 5.06 20.63 -31.62
N LEU A 336 6.14 21.38 -31.40
CA LEU A 336 6.32 22.19 -30.18
C LEU A 336 5.13 23.14 -30.00
N LYS A 337 4.60 23.21 -28.77
CA LYS A 337 3.43 24.05 -28.45
C LYS A 337 3.81 25.53 -28.50
N CYS A 338 3.38 26.21 -29.56
CA CYS A 338 3.71 27.61 -29.81
C CYS A 338 2.47 28.40 -30.22
N ARG A 339 2.26 29.59 -29.63
CA ARG A 339 1.11 30.48 -29.94
C ARG A 339 1.51 31.93 -30.03
N VAL A 340 0.80 32.70 -30.85
CA VAL A 340 1.04 34.14 -31.03
C VAL A 340 -0.04 34.93 -30.29
N TYR A 341 0.38 35.85 -29.44
CA TYR A 341 -0.50 36.67 -28.62
C TYR A 341 -0.21 38.17 -28.80
N PRO A 342 -1.19 39.06 -28.62
CA PRO A 342 -0.92 40.48 -28.47
C PRO A 342 0.00 40.73 -27.27
N LYS A 343 1.03 41.58 -27.41
CA LYS A 343 1.97 41.89 -26.31
C LYS A 343 1.24 42.39 -25.06
N CYS A 344 0.21 43.21 -25.25
CA CYS A 344 -0.60 43.76 -24.15
C CYS A 344 -1.26 42.66 -23.31
N PHE A 345 -1.79 41.62 -23.94
CA PHE A 345 -2.41 40.48 -23.27
C PHE A 345 -1.40 39.72 -22.40
N VAL A 346 -0.23 39.40 -22.95
CA VAL A 346 0.81 38.69 -22.19
C VAL A 346 1.32 39.54 -21.02
N SER A 347 1.43 40.87 -21.20
CA SER A 347 1.81 41.81 -20.13
C SER A 347 0.78 41.85 -19.01
N LEU A 348 -0.51 41.85 -19.35
CA LEU A 348 -1.61 41.77 -18.37
C LEU A 348 -1.64 40.44 -17.63
N GLN A 349 -1.42 39.31 -18.32
CA GLN A 349 -1.30 38.00 -17.69
C GLN A 349 -0.10 37.93 -16.73
N TYR A 350 1.03 38.51 -17.12
CA TYR A 350 2.20 38.58 -16.25
C TYR A 350 1.93 39.42 -15.01
N PHE A 351 1.30 40.57 -15.18
CA PHE A 351 0.89 41.42 -14.06
C PHE A 351 -0.13 40.73 -13.14
N ALA A 352 -1.10 40.01 -13.70
CA ALA A 352 -2.03 39.19 -12.92
C ALA A 352 -1.28 38.18 -12.04
N GLN A 353 -0.26 37.50 -12.56
CA GLN A 353 0.59 36.60 -11.76
C GLN A 353 1.31 37.34 -10.63
N LYS A 354 1.84 38.54 -10.88
CA LYS A 354 2.51 39.36 -9.85
C LYS A 354 1.52 39.91 -8.81
N LEU A 355 0.30 40.24 -9.21
CA LEU A 355 -0.78 40.62 -8.29
C LEU A 355 -1.14 39.48 -7.34
N MET A 356 -1.11 38.23 -7.80
CA MET A 356 -1.32 37.08 -6.93
C MET A 356 -0.23 36.95 -5.86
N LEU A 357 1.04 37.17 -6.22
CA LEU A 357 2.15 37.22 -5.27
C LEU A 357 2.00 38.38 -4.27
N TYR A 358 1.64 39.57 -4.74
CA TYR A 358 1.34 40.71 -3.87
C TYR A 358 0.18 40.41 -2.90
N MET A 359 -0.88 39.76 -3.37
CA MET A 359 -1.98 39.35 -2.48
C MET A 359 -1.51 38.35 -1.42
N GLN A 360 -0.64 37.40 -1.77
CA GLN A 360 -0.06 36.47 -0.80
C GLN A 360 0.74 37.20 0.29
N GLU A 361 1.54 38.20 -0.08
CA GLU A 361 2.24 39.05 0.88
C GLU A 361 1.27 39.81 1.80
N VAL A 362 0.21 40.40 1.23
CA VAL A 362 -0.81 41.13 2.01
C VAL A 362 -1.57 40.20 2.96
N ILE A 363 -1.98 39.01 2.51
CA ILE A 363 -2.68 38.01 3.32
C ILE A 363 -1.80 37.53 4.48
N ALA A 364 -0.48 37.44 4.30
CA ALA A 364 0.45 37.07 5.34
C ALA A 364 0.61 38.13 6.44
N ILE A 365 0.20 39.38 6.21
CA ILE A 365 0.32 40.48 7.19
C ILE A 365 -0.65 40.31 8.36
N SER A 366 -1.86 39.78 8.13
CA SER A 366 -2.89 39.66 9.18
C SER A 366 -3.84 38.49 8.96
N ASP A 367 -4.19 37.81 10.05
CA ASP A 367 -5.24 36.79 10.09
C ASP A 367 -6.61 37.34 9.63
N GLY A 368 -6.92 38.60 9.94
CA GLY A 368 -8.11 39.29 9.43
C GLY A 368 -8.07 39.52 7.91
N PHE A 369 -6.92 39.82 7.31
CA PHE A 369 -6.79 39.94 5.85
C PHE A 369 -6.98 38.59 5.16
N ARG A 370 -6.40 37.52 5.72
CA ARG A 370 -6.61 36.14 5.25
C ARG A 370 -8.10 35.77 5.26
N ARG A 371 -8.81 36.07 6.35
CA ARG A 371 -10.25 35.80 6.48
C ARG A 371 -11.08 36.61 5.47
N LEU A 372 -10.77 37.90 5.27
CA LEU A 372 -11.42 38.73 4.26
C LEU A 372 -11.19 38.20 2.84
N PHE A 373 -9.97 37.75 2.53
CA PHE A 373 -9.65 37.15 1.25
C PHE A 373 -10.52 35.91 0.97
N CYS A 374 -10.61 34.97 1.92
CA CYS A 374 -11.45 33.78 1.77
C CYS A 374 -12.94 34.14 1.57
N LEU A 375 -13.44 35.17 2.27
CA LEU A 375 -14.81 35.68 2.10
C LEU A 375 -15.05 36.26 0.70
N CYS A 376 -14.09 37.05 0.18
CA CYS A 376 -14.18 37.65 -1.15
C CYS A 376 -14.16 36.60 -2.26
N GLU A 377 -13.37 35.55 -2.07
CA GLU A 377 -13.19 34.50 -3.07
C GLU A 377 -14.44 33.61 -3.19
N MET A 378 -15.13 33.32 -2.08
CA MET A 378 -16.32 32.47 -2.02
C MET A 378 -17.64 33.22 -2.34
N ASN A 379 -17.59 34.53 -2.60
CA ASN A 379 -18.76 35.30 -3.06
C ASN A 379 -19.03 35.02 -4.55
N ALA A 380 -19.92 34.06 -4.81
CA ALA A 380 -20.38 33.73 -6.16
C ALA A 380 -21.18 34.91 -6.76
N LYS A 381 -20.55 35.72 -7.62
CA LYS A 381 -21.25 36.69 -8.48
C LYS A 381 -21.76 36.06 -9.77
N ASP A 382 -21.10 34.99 -10.24
CA ASP A 382 -21.48 34.15 -11.38
C ASP A 382 -21.80 32.72 -10.90
N GLN A 383 -22.39 31.87 -11.76
CA GLN A 383 -22.75 30.47 -11.44
C GLN A 383 -21.59 29.59 -10.91
N LEU A 384 -20.32 30.02 -11.08
CA LEU A 384 -19.12 29.38 -10.56
C LEU A 384 -18.35 30.36 -9.66
N THR A 385 -17.85 29.86 -8.54
CA THR A 385 -16.89 30.57 -7.66
C THR A 385 -15.54 30.76 -8.37
N LEU A 386 -14.70 31.65 -7.85
CA LEU A 386 -13.37 31.92 -8.43
C LEU A 386 -12.45 30.69 -8.31
N THR A 387 -12.51 29.96 -7.20
CA THR A 387 -11.79 28.71 -6.94
C THR A 387 -12.23 27.65 -7.93
N GLU A 388 -13.53 27.51 -8.19
CA GLU A 388 -14.01 26.58 -9.22
C GLU A 388 -13.44 26.95 -10.59
N ARG A 389 -13.41 28.24 -10.97
CA ARG A 389 -12.79 28.66 -12.23
C ARG A 389 -11.30 28.30 -12.29
N ILE A 390 -10.55 28.51 -11.21
CA ILE A 390 -9.12 28.18 -11.11
C ILE A 390 -8.91 26.66 -11.26
N LEU A 391 -9.62 25.85 -10.45
CA LEU A 391 -9.51 24.39 -10.46
C LEU A 391 -9.87 23.79 -11.82
N LEU A 392 -10.85 24.39 -12.52
CA LEU A 392 -11.27 23.95 -13.85
C LEU A 392 -10.36 24.46 -14.99
N ALA A 393 -9.45 25.40 -14.73
CA ALA A 393 -8.54 25.98 -15.72
C ALA A 393 -7.14 25.33 -15.74
N GLU A 394 -6.97 24.19 -15.09
CA GLU A 394 -5.69 23.50 -14.91
C GLU A 394 -4.88 23.34 -16.21
N ASN A 395 -5.51 22.84 -17.29
CA ASN A 395 -4.87 22.62 -18.59
C ASN A 395 -4.58 23.91 -19.40
N VAL A 396 -5.04 25.07 -18.92
CA VAL A 396 -4.80 26.39 -19.51
C VAL A 396 -3.65 27.11 -18.80
N LEU A 397 -3.54 26.91 -17.49
CA LEU A 397 -2.51 27.54 -16.66
C LEU A 397 -1.13 26.96 -16.95
N TRP A 398 -0.10 27.80 -16.88
CA TRP A 398 1.31 27.39 -16.98
C TRP A 398 1.92 27.16 -15.59
N LYS A 399 3.00 26.37 -15.52
CA LYS A 399 3.68 25.96 -14.28
C LYS A 399 3.83 27.07 -13.22
N SER A 400 4.33 28.25 -13.59
CA SER A 400 4.51 29.34 -12.62
C SER A 400 3.20 29.91 -12.08
N ALA A 401 2.14 30.03 -12.91
CA ALA A 401 0.84 30.50 -12.47
C ALA A 401 0.17 29.48 -11.54
N LYS A 402 0.25 28.18 -11.87
CA LYS A 402 -0.23 27.10 -11.00
C LYS A 402 0.48 27.12 -9.65
N SER A 403 1.81 27.31 -9.64
CA SER A 403 2.58 27.37 -8.40
C SER A 403 2.11 28.50 -7.47
N VAL A 404 1.90 29.71 -8.00
CA VAL A 404 1.40 30.84 -7.20
C VAL A 404 -0.02 30.60 -6.69
N LEU A 405 -0.91 30.01 -7.51
CA LEU A 405 -2.28 29.68 -7.11
C LEU A 405 -2.33 28.54 -6.07
N HIS A 406 -1.47 27.54 -6.21
CA HIS A 406 -1.33 26.47 -5.23
C HIS A 406 -0.89 27.03 -3.88
N GLN A 407 0.10 27.93 -3.88
CA GLN A 407 0.57 28.60 -2.67
C GLN A 407 -0.48 29.50 -2.02
N ILE A 408 -1.26 30.25 -2.81
CA ILE A 408 -2.31 31.10 -2.22
C ILE A 408 -3.38 30.25 -1.55
N PHE A 409 -3.76 29.09 -2.12
CA PHE A 409 -4.75 28.20 -1.50
C PHE A 409 -4.28 27.65 -0.15
N ILE A 410 -3.02 27.20 -0.08
CA ILE A 410 -2.43 26.71 1.17
C ILE A 410 -2.35 27.83 2.22
N ASN A 411 -1.82 29.01 1.85
CA ASN A 411 -1.61 30.12 2.77
C ASN A 411 -2.90 30.85 3.17
N SER A 412 -4.04 30.55 2.53
CA SER A 412 -5.34 31.12 2.86
C SER A 412 -6.30 30.07 3.41
N PHE A 413 -6.94 29.28 2.54
CA PHE A 413 -8.00 28.33 2.92
C PHE A 413 -7.52 27.27 3.91
N PHE A 414 -6.28 26.78 3.79
CA PHE A 414 -5.84 25.64 4.61
C PHE A 414 -5.37 26.03 6.02
N MET A 415 -5.23 27.33 6.29
CA MET A 415 -4.89 27.85 7.60
C MET A 415 -6.11 27.97 8.54
N ASP A 416 -7.33 27.81 8.03
CA ASP A 416 -8.59 27.89 8.77
C ASP A 416 -9.44 26.65 8.48
N SER A 417 -9.91 25.95 9.51
CA SER A 417 -10.61 24.67 9.37
C SER A 417 -11.95 24.78 8.62
N GLU A 418 -12.67 25.90 8.77
CA GLU A 418 -13.96 26.13 8.10
C GLU A 418 -13.77 26.34 6.59
N TRP A 419 -12.75 27.13 6.23
CA TRP A 419 -12.42 27.40 4.83
C TRP A 419 -11.78 26.20 4.14
N LYS A 420 -10.92 25.45 4.84
CA LYS A 420 -10.40 24.17 4.36
C LYS A 420 -11.54 23.21 4.03
N LYS A 421 -12.54 23.11 4.91
CA LYS A 421 -13.74 22.31 4.67
C LYS A 421 -14.53 22.78 3.44
N THR A 422 -14.73 24.08 3.29
CA THR A 422 -15.46 24.67 2.16
C THR A 422 -14.74 24.40 0.82
N PHE A 423 -13.42 24.62 0.79
CA PHE A 423 -12.58 24.28 -0.36
C PHE A 423 -12.69 22.79 -0.72
N ALA A 424 -12.59 21.91 0.26
CA ALA A 424 -12.65 20.47 0.04
C ALA A 424 -13.99 19.99 -0.55
N ILE A 425 -15.11 20.61 -0.16
CA ILE A 425 -16.42 20.34 -0.74
C ILE A 425 -16.43 20.73 -2.23
N LEU A 426 -15.91 21.91 -2.58
CA LEU A 426 -15.84 22.39 -3.96
C LEU A 426 -14.87 21.58 -4.82
N TYR A 427 -13.73 21.18 -4.25
CA TYR A 427 -12.78 20.25 -4.87
C TYR A 427 -13.46 18.91 -5.20
N MET A 428 -14.16 18.32 -4.23
CA MET A 428 -14.90 17.07 -4.43
C MET A 428 -16.01 17.19 -5.48
N LYS A 429 -16.73 18.30 -5.50
CA LYS A 429 -17.78 18.58 -6.50
C LYS A 429 -17.22 18.55 -7.93
N ASN A 430 -15.99 19.00 -8.13
CA ASN A 430 -15.35 19.13 -9.44
C ASN A 430 -14.28 18.06 -9.74
N TYR A 431 -14.11 17.08 -8.84
CA TYR A 431 -13.01 16.11 -8.84
C TYR A 431 -12.76 15.46 -10.21
N SER A 432 -13.80 14.90 -10.84
CA SER A 432 -13.65 14.21 -12.12
C SER A 432 -13.18 15.13 -13.24
N THR A 433 -13.56 16.41 -13.22
CA THR A 433 -13.15 17.38 -14.24
C THR A 433 -11.73 17.87 -14.01
N ILE A 434 -11.34 18.09 -12.75
CA ILE A 434 -9.95 18.42 -12.37
C ILE A 434 -9.00 17.34 -12.91
N TRP A 435 -9.28 16.07 -12.59
CA TRP A 435 -8.47 14.95 -13.11
C TRP A 435 -8.51 14.81 -14.63
N ARG A 436 -9.64 15.10 -15.28
CA ARG A 436 -9.73 15.10 -16.75
C ARG A 436 -8.85 16.16 -17.39
N ASN A 437 -8.69 17.31 -16.73
CA ASN A 437 -7.82 18.37 -17.18
C ASN A 437 -6.36 18.04 -16.91
N TYR A 438 -6.01 17.54 -15.72
CA TYR A 438 -4.66 17.10 -15.39
C TYR A 438 -4.13 15.98 -16.32
N VAL A 439 -4.93 14.94 -16.58
CA VAL A 439 -4.50 13.83 -17.44
C VAL A 439 -4.23 14.29 -18.89
N LYS A 440 -4.91 15.35 -19.35
CA LYS A 440 -4.71 15.98 -20.66
C LYS A 440 -3.66 17.09 -20.65
N ASP A 441 -3.25 17.54 -19.48
CA ASP A 441 -2.22 18.56 -19.34
C ASP A 441 -0.90 18.01 -19.88
N HIS A 442 0.02 18.88 -20.29
CA HIS A 442 1.37 18.45 -20.62
C HIS A 442 2.31 18.61 -19.43
N ASP A 443 2.06 19.57 -18.53
CA ASP A 443 2.89 19.85 -17.35
C ASP A 443 2.60 18.87 -16.18
N GLU A 444 3.59 18.07 -15.76
CA GLU A 444 3.42 17.07 -14.67
C GLU A 444 3.77 17.58 -13.27
N TYR A 445 4.62 18.59 -13.12
CA TYR A 445 5.29 18.89 -11.84
C TYR A 445 4.52 19.74 -10.84
N VAL A 446 3.50 20.50 -11.28
CA VAL A 446 2.68 21.33 -10.38
C VAL A 446 1.23 21.18 -10.81
N SER A 447 0.45 20.46 -10.00
CA SER A 447 -0.96 20.20 -10.27
C SER A 447 -1.85 20.57 -9.10
N PHE A 448 -3.10 20.92 -9.38
CA PHE A 448 -4.10 21.04 -8.32
C PHE A 448 -4.54 19.67 -7.78
N THR A 449 -4.19 18.56 -8.44
CA THR A 449 -4.40 17.22 -7.90
C THR A 449 -3.56 16.97 -6.65
N ASP A 450 -2.40 17.63 -6.53
CA ASP A 450 -1.49 17.48 -5.37
C ASP A 450 -2.08 18.05 -4.08
N LEU A 451 -3.11 18.90 -4.17
CA LEU A 451 -3.86 19.40 -3.01
C LEU A 451 -4.71 18.31 -2.34
N SER A 452 -4.92 17.16 -3.00
CA SER A 452 -5.71 16.06 -2.45
C SER A 452 -5.15 15.53 -1.13
N VAL A 453 -3.82 15.48 -1.00
CA VAL A 453 -3.15 15.02 0.22
C VAL A 453 -3.57 15.89 1.39
N GLN A 454 -3.60 17.21 1.22
CA GLN A 454 -3.93 18.18 2.28
C GLN A 454 -5.42 18.18 2.67
N VAL A 455 -6.26 17.52 1.87
CA VAL A 455 -7.70 17.38 2.13
C VAL A 455 -8.00 16.02 2.73
N TYR A 456 -7.45 14.94 2.16
CA TYR A 456 -7.80 13.56 2.51
C TYR A 456 -6.98 12.99 3.67
N THR A 457 -5.84 13.58 4.02
CA THR A 457 -5.09 13.18 5.22
C THR A 457 -5.63 13.80 6.51
N VAL A 458 -6.62 14.71 6.42
CA VAL A 458 -7.28 15.29 7.60
C VAL A 458 -8.43 14.35 8.04
N PRO A 459 -8.30 13.60 9.16
CA PRO A 459 -9.29 12.64 9.66
C PRO A 459 -10.74 13.13 9.67
N SER A 460 -10.99 14.30 10.24
CA SER A 460 -12.34 14.85 10.41
C SER A 460 -12.97 15.16 9.06
N LEU A 461 -12.18 15.73 8.15
CA LEU A 461 -12.61 16.14 6.83
C LEU A 461 -12.81 14.96 5.89
N ALA A 462 -11.88 14.00 5.85
CA ALA A 462 -12.00 12.77 5.07
C ALA A 462 -13.29 12.01 5.40
N ARG A 463 -13.59 11.83 6.69
CA ARG A 463 -14.82 11.18 7.15
C ARG A 463 -16.06 11.97 6.76
N TYR A 464 -16.03 13.29 6.90
CA TYR A 464 -17.12 14.17 6.47
C TYR A 464 -17.37 14.06 4.96
N LEU A 465 -16.32 14.05 4.14
CA LEU A 465 -16.44 13.94 2.68
C LEU A 465 -16.98 12.58 2.24
N ILE A 466 -16.61 11.48 2.90
CA ILE A 466 -17.24 10.17 2.67
C ILE A 466 -18.72 10.24 3.08
N SER A 467 -19.01 10.71 4.29
CA SER A 467 -20.36 10.69 4.87
C SER A 467 -21.35 11.62 4.18
N SER A 468 -20.92 12.76 3.63
CA SER A 468 -21.83 13.79 3.11
C SER A 468 -21.67 14.06 1.62
N HIS A 469 -20.54 13.68 1.01
CA HIS A 469 -20.21 14.01 -0.38
C HIS A 469 -19.81 12.79 -1.23
N ASN A 470 -20.02 11.56 -0.73
CA ASN A 470 -19.73 10.31 -1.44
C ASN A 470 -18.29 10.24 -1.98
N ALA A 471 -17.32 10.82 -1.27
CA ALA A 471 -15.96 10.99 -1.80
C ALA A 471 -15.32 9.69 -2.26
N PHE A 472 -15.51 8.58 -1.52
CA PHE A 472 -15.00 7.27 -1.93
C PHE A 472 -15.58 6.85 -3.30
N GLN A 473 -16.89 6.98 -3.50
CA GLN A 473 -17.52 6.63 -4.78
C GLN A 473 -17.04 7.54 -5.91
N THR A 474 -17.01 8.85 -5.68
CA THR A 474 -16.61 9.86 -6.68
C THR A 474 -15.20 9.60 -7.20
N ILE A 475 -14.26 9.30 -6.30
CA ILE A 475 -12.86 9.01 -6.68
C ILE A 475 -12.78 7.71 -7.49
N VAL A 476 -13.45 6.64 -7.05
CA VAL A 476 -13.44 5.37 -7.79
C VAL A 476 -14.08 5.53 -9.17
N GLU A 477 -15.23 6.20 -9.29
CA GLU A 477 -15.91 6.40 -10.57
C GLU A 477 -15.09 7.26 -11.54
N ALA A 478 -14.32 8.23 -11.04
CA ALA A 478 -13.36 8.99 -11.85
C ALA A 478 -12.29 8.07 -12.46
N PHE A 479 -11.72 7.14 -11.68
CA PHE A 479 -10.77 6.16 -12.21
C PHE A 479 -11.43 5.15 -13.17
N LEU A 480 -12.66 4.73 -12.89
CA LEU A 480 -13.42 3.84 -13.76
C LEU A 480 -13.69 4.46 -15.14
N GLU A 481 -13.82 5.78 -15.26
CA GLU A 481 -13.94 6.47 -16.57
C GLU A 481 -12.75 6.16 -17.49
N TYR A 482 -11.53 6.12 -16.95
CA TYR A 482 -10.33 5.76 -17.69
C TYR A 482 -10.23 4.25 -17.95
N CYS A 483 -10.67 3.44 -16.99
CA CYS A 483 -10.74 1.98 -17.16
C CYS A 483 -11.65 1.61 -18.33
N ARG A 484 -12.79 2.29 -18.51
CA ARG A 484 -13.75 2.05 -19.61
C ARG A 484 -13.12 2.08 -21.00
N LYS A 485 -12.14 2.97 -21.22
CA LYS A 485 -11.37 3.04 -22.48
C LYS A 485 -10.47 1.81 -22.73
N LYS A 486 -10.17 1.04 -21.68
CA LYS A 486 -9.30 -0.15 -21.68
C LYS A 486 -10.08 -1.46 -21.49
N LEU A 487 -11.42 -1.41 -21.47
CA LEU A 487 -12.24 -2.61 -21.38
C LEU A 487 -12.31 -3.29 -22.74
N ASN A 488 -11.94 -4.56 -22.79
CA ASN A 488 -12.30 -5.42 -23.90
C ASN A 488 -13.75 -5.88 -23.72
N CYS A 489 -14.54 -5.80 -24.78
CA CYS A 489 -15.90 -6.33 -24.82
C CYS A 489 -15.84 -7.79 -25.31
N MET A 490 -15.76 -8.74 -24.38
CA MET A 490 -16.01 -10.15 -24.73
C MET A 490 -17.52 -10.40 -24.75
N TYR A 491 -18.11 -10.61 -25.93
CA TYR A 491 -19.52 -10.98 -26.05
C TYR A 491 -19.73 -12.45 -25.65
N ILE A 492 -20.44 -12.67 -24.55
CA ILE A 492 -20.87 -14.00 -24.12
C ILE A 492 -22.27 -14.26 -24.65
N LYS A 493 -22.46 -15.40 -25.34
CA LYS A 493 -23.77 -15.84 -25.84
C LYS A 493 -24.52 -16.58 -24.73
N ARG A 494 -25.50 -15.92 -24.12
CA ARG A 494 -26.37 -16.48 -23.08
C ARG A 494 -27.69 -16.94 -23.71
N ILE A 495 -28.12 -18.15 -23.38
CA ILE A 495 -29.42 -18.70 -23.79
C ILE A 495 -30.36 -18.63 -22.58
N VAL A 496 -31.41 -17.82 -22.68
CA VAL A 496 -32.43 -17.71 -21.64
C VAL A 496 -33.64 -18.55 -22.06
N TYR A 497 -33.96 -19.56 -21.27
CA TYR A 497 -35.17 -20.37 -21.42
C TYR A 497 -36.28 -19.79 -20.55
N ILE A 498 -37.28 -19.18 -21.17
CA ILE A 498 -38.48 -18.72 -20.45
C ILE A 498 -39.58 -19.76 -20.63
N PRO A 499 -40.03 -20.44 -19.55
CA PRO A 499 -41.18 -21.32 -19.63
C PRO A 499 -42.45 -20.47 -19.75
N TYR A 500 -43.14 -20.53 -20.90
CA TYR A 500 -44.42 -19.86 -21.09
C TYR A 500 -45.46 -20.83 -21.67
N ARG A 501 -46.49 -21.15 -20.87
CA ARG A 501 -47.71 -21.87 -21.28
C ARG A 501 -47.47 -22.98 -22.34
N SER A 502 -46.64 -23.96 -21.97
CA SER A 502 -46.32 -25.16 -22.77
C SER A 502 -45.35 -24.99 -23.95
N LEU A 503 -44.75 -23.81 -24.14
CA LEU A 503 -43.67 -23.56 -25.11
C LEU A 503 -42.44 -22.97 -24.39
N THR A 504 -41.25 -23.43 -24.78
CA THR A 504 -39.97 -22.86 -24.33
C THR A 504 -39.53 -21.81 -25.33
N VAL A 505 -39.50 -20.54 -24.94
CA VAL A 505 -38.95 -19.46 -25.78
C VAL A 505 -37.45 -19.39 -25.53
N ILE A 506 -36.66 -19.53 -26.60
CA ILE A 506 -35.20 -19.42 -26.59
C ILE A 506 -34.85 -17.97 -26.95
N LEU A 507 -34.40 -17.19 -25.97
CA LEU A 507 -33.83 -15.87 -26.21
C LEU A 507 -32.31 -15.95 -26.19
N PHE A 508 -31.66 -15.38 -27.20
CA PHE A 508 -30.21 -15.16 -27.20
C PHE A 508 -29.95 -13.78 -26.61
N SER A 509 -29.37 -13.70 -25.41
CA SER A 509 -28.79 -12.45 -24.89
C SER A 509 -27.28 -12.48 -25.08
N PHE A 510 -26.72 -11.36 -25.52
CA PHE A 510 -25.28 -11.17 -25.58
C PHE A 510 -24.89 -10.28 -24.39
N GLU A 511 -24.18 -10.82 -23.41
CA GLU A 511 -23.64 -10.03 -22.30
C GLU A 511 -22.15 -9.80 -22.54
N ALA A 512 -21.76 -8.53 -22.64
CA ALA A 512 -20.37 -8.13 -22.70
C ALA A 512 -19.73 -8.34 -21.31
N GLN A 513 -18.71 -9.19 -21.20
CA GLN A 513 -17.80 -9.13 -20.06
C GLN A 513 -16.74 -8.09 -20.34
N GLU A 514 -16.82 -6.99 -19.58
CA GLU A 514 -15.83 -5.92 -19.58
C GLU A 514 -14.65 -6.32 -18.70
N LYS A 515 -13.52 -6.67 -19.32
CA LYS A 515 -12.25 -6.94 -18.62
C LYS A 515 -11.19 -5.98 -19.08
N LEU A 516 -10.33 -5.53 -18.17
CA LEU A 516 -9.18 -4.72 -18.55
C LEU A 516 -8.28 -5.52 -19.50
N LEU A 517 -7.87 -4.87 -20.58
CA LEU A 517 -6.94 -5.41 -21.55
C LEU A 517 -5.91 -4.36 -21.92
N PHE A 518 -4.64 -4.73 -21.84
CA PHE A 518 -3.52 -3.86 -22.18
C PHE A 518 -2.78 -4.40 -23.39
N LEU A 519 -2.91 -3.69 -24.53
CA LEU A 519 -2.25 -4.07 -25.77
C LEU A 519 -0.96 -3.25 -25.94
N ARG A 520 0.14 -3.93 -26.29
CA ARG A 520 1.41 -3.26 -26.66
C ARG A 520 1.26 -2.32 -27.86
N THR A 521 0.27 -2.56 -28.73
CA THR A 521 0.00 -1.78 -29.95
C THR A 521 -0.82 -0.51 -29.72
N THR A 522 -1.21 -0.20 -28.47
CA THR A 522 -1.94 1.04 -28.18
C THR A 522 -1.03 2.25 -28.40
N THR A 523 -1.55 3.36 -28.94
CA THR A 523 -0.76 4.58 -29.12
C THR A 523 -0.18 5.07 -27.79
N SER A 524 1.05 5.60 -27.83
CA SER A 524 1.78 6.10 -26.64
C SER A 524 0.95 7.09 -25.82
N MET A 525 0.18 7.95 -26.49
CA MET A 525 -0.69 8.93 -25.84
C MET A 525 -1.75 8.28 -24.92
N VAL A 526 -2.42 7.21 -25.36
CA VAL A 526 -3.47 6.54 -24.56
C VAL A 526 -2.86 5.71 -23.43
N GLN A 527 -1.60 5.26 -23.58
CA GLN A 527 -0.87 4.62 -22.49
C GLN A 527 -0.46 5.65 -21.43
N ASN A 528 0.02 6.82 -21.83
CA ASN A 528 0.38 7.91 -20.92
C ASN A 528 -0.84 8.46 -20.15
N GLU A 529 -1.98 8.68 -20.83
CA GLU A 529 -3.22 9.09 -20.16
C GLU A 529 -3.60 8.11 -19.03
N PHE A 530 -3.58 6.81 -19.34
CA PHE A 530 -3.95 5.78 -18.37
C PHE A 530 -2.93 5.68 -17.23
N ARG A 531 -1.63 5.79 -17.53
CA ARG A 531 -0.56 5.81 -16.51
C ARG A 531 -0.77 6.95 -15.52
N ARG A 532 -1.06 8.17 -16.01
CA ARG A 532 -1.35 9.33 -15.15
C ARG A 532 -2.62 9.16 -14.34
N ALA A 533 -3.68 8.59 -14.93
CA ALA A 533 -4.93 8.31 -14.22
C ALA A 533 -4.75 7.32 -13.05
N GLN A 534 -3.74 6.45 -13.07
CA GLN A 534 -3.47 5.56 -11.93
C GLN A 534 -3.11 6.32 -10.64
N SER A 535 -2.68 7.59 -10.73
CA SER A 535 -2.41 8.42 -9.56
C SER A 535 -3.67 8.72 -8.73
N ILE A 536 -4.87 8.63 -9.32
CA ILE A 536 -6.16 8.70 -8.61
C ILE A 536 -6.23 7.67 -7.47
N LEU A 537 -5.57 6.52 -7.62
CA LEU A 537 -5.56 5.48 -6.59
C LEU A 537 -4.83 5.90 -5.31
N TYR A 538 -3.90 6.88 -5.37
CA TYR A 538 -3.27 7.43 -4.17
C TYR A 538 -4.26 8.25 -3.33
N ASP A 539 -5.19 8.96 -3.96
CA ASP A 539 -6.24 9.71 -3.25
C ASP A 539 -7.13 8.78 -2.42
N LEU A 540 -7.42 7.58 -2.92
CA LEU A 540 -8.14 6.55 -2.16
C LEU A 540 -7.35 6.05 -0.95
N LYS A 541 -6.03 5.89 -1.11
CA LYS A 541 -5.14 5.51 0.00
C LYS A 541 -5.18 6.57 1.10
N TYR A 542 -5.12 7.86 0.75
CA TYR A 542 -5.23 8.94 1.74
C TYR A 542 -6.61 8.96 2.40
N LEU A 543 -7.68 8.94 1.59
CA LEU A 543 -9.06 9.04 2.07
C LEU A 543 -9.45 7.90 3.02
N LEU A 544 -9.04 6.66 2.72
CA LEU A 544 -9.40 5.47 3.51
C LEU A 544 -8.34 5.11 4.56
N GLY A 545 -7.13 5.69 4.50
CA GLY A 545 -6.05 5.42 5.45
C GLY A 545 -6.41 5.73 6.90
N ILE A 546 -7.41 6.59 7.11
CA ILE A 546 -7.82 7.04 8.43
C ILE A 546 -9.12 6.33 8.86
N VAL A 547 -8.96 5.22 9.58
CA VAL A 547 -10.07 4.43 10.09
C VAL A 547 -10.89 5.25 11.11
N PRO A 548 -12.24 5.29 11.01
CA PRO A 548 -13.07 6.01 11.94
C PRO A 548 -13.22 5.26 13.26
N THR A 549 -13.29 6.01 14.36
CA THR A 549 -13.58 5.46 15.69
C THR A 549 -15.09 5.33 15.94
N GLN A 550 -15.90 6.07 15.18
CA GLN A 550 -17.37 6.07 15.27
C GLN A 550 -17.98 5.98 13.87
N TYR A 551 -19.01 5.16 13.73
CA TYR A 551 -19.70 4.92 12.46
C TYR A 551 -21.15 5.40 12.55
N THR A 552 -21.50 6.42 11.77
CA THR A 552 -22.88 6.88 11.59
C THR A 552 -23.59 6.09 10.49
N PRO A 553 -24.93 6.06 10.43
CA PRO A 553 -25.67 5.43 9.34
C PRO A 553 -25.28 5.97 7.95
N GLU A 554 -25.15 7.29 7.82
CA GLU A 554 -24.78 7.96 6.57
C GLU A 554 -23.35 7.60 6.13
N LEU A 555 -22.41 7.52 7.09
CA LEU A 555 -21.04 7.10 6.81
C LEU A 555 -21.00 5.67 6.30
N ARG A 556 -21.75 4.74 6.93
CA ARG A 556 -21.83 3.33 6.47
C ARG A 556 -22.43 3.24 5.08
N GLU A 557 -23.52 3.94 4.82
CA GLU A 557 -24.19 3.92 3.52
C GLU A 557 -23.29 4.43 2.40
N ASN A 558 -22.69 5.61 2.57
CA ASN A 558 -21.85 6.22 1.54
C ASN A 558 -20.49 5.52 1.41
N PHE A 559 -19.95 4.92 2.48
CA PHE A 559 -18.83 3.99 2.36
C PHE A 559 -19.21 2.78 1.48
N LEU A 560 -20.39 2.17 1.71
CA LEU A 560 -20.83 1.01 0.94
C LEU A 560 -21.12 1.36 -0.53
N ASN A 561 -21.54 2.59 -0.82
CA ASN A 561 -21.66 3.09 -2.20
C ASN A 561 -20.30 3.12 -2.88
N GLY A 562 -19.30 3.72 -2.25
CA GLY A 562 -17.92 3.71 -2.75
C GLY A 562 -17.33 2.30 -2.86
N PHE A 563 -17.58 1.44 -1.88
CA PHE A 563 -17.16 0.04 -1.88
C PHE A 563 -17.79 -0.73 -3.05
N THR A 564 -19.04 -0.42 -3.40
CA THR A 564 -19.71 -1.03 -4.56
C THR A 564 -19.05 -0.61 -5.88
N SER A 565 -18.69 0.66 -6.04
CA SER A 565 -17.89 1.11 -7.19
C SER A 565 -16.49 0.49 -7.19
N PHE A 566 -15.87 0.32 -6.02
CA PHE A 566 -14.57 -0.36 -5.90
C PHE A 566 -14.65 -1.83 -6.30
N LEU A 567 -15.71 -2.55 -5.91
CA LEU A 567 -15.98 -3.91 -6.38
C LEU A 567 -16.15 -3.97 -7.91
N ARG A 568 -16.65 -2.91 -8.56
CA ARG A 568 -16.67 -2.81 -10.02
C ARG A 568 -15.28 -2.67 -10.62
N LEU A 569 -14.38 -1.92 -9.99
CA LEU A 569 -12.97 -1.91 -10.39
C LEU A 569 -12.36 -3.31 -10.27
N LEU A 570 -12.56 -3.98 -9.13
CA LEU A 570 -12.07 -5.34 -8.93
C LEU A 570 -12.69 -6.32 -9.93
N SER A 571 -13.96 -6.12 -10.33
CA SER A 571 -14.62 -6.97 -11.32
C SER A 571 -14.03 -6.84 -12.73
N TYR A 572 -13.57 -5.64 -13.11
CA TYR A 572 -12.85 -5.41 -14.36
C TYR A 572 -11.46 -6.06 -14.37
N MET A 573 -10.80 -6.10 -13.21
CA MET A 573 -9.52 -6.80 -13.03
C MET A 573 -9.67 -8.31 -12.92
N HIS A 574 -10.80 -8.79 -12.39
CA HIS A 574 -11.01 -10.20 -12.11
C HIS A 574 -11.06 -11.03 -13.40
N GLY A 575 -10.03 -11.83 -13.64
CA GLY A 575 -9.87 -12.61 -14.86
C GLY A 575 -9.32 -11.81 -16.05
N MET A 576 -8.61 -10.70 -15.83
CA MET A 576 -7.82 -10.02 -16.88
C MET A 576 -6.57 -10.84 -17.25
N ASP A 577 -5.96 -10.58 -18.40
CA ASP A 577 -4.70 -11.22 -18.84
C ASP A 577 -4.73 -12.76 -18.83
N LYS A 578 -5.85 -13.35 -19.26
CA LYS A 578 -5.98 -14.81 -19.35
C LYS A 578 -4.96 -15.40 -20.33
N VAL A 579 -4.28 -16.44 -19.90
CA VAL A 579 -3.34 -17.22 -20.70
C VAL A 579 -3.90 -18.61 -21.03
N VAL A 580 -3.52 -19.13 -22.20
CA VAL A 580 -3.81 -20.51 -22.63
C VAL A 580 -2.48 -21.19 -22.97
N ARG A 581 -2.35 -22.47 -22.60
CA ARG A 581 -1.12 -23.24 -22.80
C ARG A 581 -0.77 -23.39 -24.28
N GLN A 582 0.48 -23.09 -24.63
CA GLN A 582 0.99 -23.30 -25.99
C GLN A 582 1.58 -24.70 -26.16
N VAL A 583 0.99 -25.50 -27.06
CA VAL A 583 1.40 -26.89 -27.36
C VAL A 583 2.11 -27.04 -28.71
N GLY A 584 2.06 -26.02 -29.57
CA GLY A 584 2.69 -25.98 -30.89
C GLY A 584 4.01 -25.22 -30.88
N GLN A 585 4.07 -24.14 -31.66
CA GLN A 585 5.21 -23.22 -31.69
C GLN A 585 5.28 -22.37 -30.42
N HIS A 586 6.47 -21.84 -30.13
CA HIS A 586 6.66 -20.84 -29.07
C HIS A 586 5.91 -19.56 -29.44
N ILE A 587 5.44 -18.81 -28.45
CA ILE A 587 4.78 -17.52 -28.71
C ILE A 587 5.79 -16.53 -29.31
N GLU A 588 5.45 -15.93 -30.45
CA GLU A 588 6.36 -14.98 -31.12
C GLU A 588 6.33 -13.57 -30.51
N PHE A 589 5.17 -13.16 -29.97
CA PHE A 589 4.96 -11.85 -29.36
C PHE A 589 4.44 -12.00 -27.93
N GLU A 590 5.18 -11.45 -26.97
CA GLU A 590 4.78 -11.50 -25.57
C GLU A 590 3.63 -10.52 -25.26
N PRO A 591 2.60 -10.95 -24.50
CA PRO A 591 1.55 -10.05 -24.03
C PRO A 591 2.11 -9.07 -23.00
N GLU A 592 1.53 -7.87 -22.96
CA GLU A 592 1.75 -6.89 -21.89
C GLU A 592 1.10 -7.39 -20.59
N TRP A 593 1.80 -7.30 -19.47
CA TRP A 593 1.37 -7.85 -18.18
C TRP A 593 1.70 -6.92 -16.99
N GLU A 594 2.60 -5.95 -17.18
CA GLU A 594 3.13 -5.08 -16.14
C GLU A 594 2.05 -4.10 -15.66
N THR A 595 1.25 -3.56 -16.57
CA THR A 595 0.17 -2.62 -16.22
C THR A 595 -0.83 -3.26 -15.24
N GLY A 596 -1.18 -4.54 -15.46
CA GLY A 596 -2.07 -5.28 -14.57
C GLY A 596 -1.53 -5.38 -13.15
N PHE A 597 -0.24 -5.72 -12.99
CA PHE A 597 0.43 -5.79 -11.69
C PHE A 597 0.66 -4.41 -11.05
N ASN A 598 0.94 -3.37 -11.83
CA ASN A 598 1.06 -2.00 -11.33
C ASN A 598 -0.23 -1.52 -10.67
N ILE A 599 -1.40 -1.89 -11.22
CA ILE A 599 -2.68 -1.61 -10.58
C ILE A 599 -2.81 -2.42 -9.28
N VAL A 600 -2.50 -3.73 -9.29
CA VAL A 600 -2.53 -4.59 -8.10
C VAL A 600 -1.70 -4.01 -6.94
N ILE A 601 -0.48 -3.58 -7.23
CA ILE A 601 0.45 -2.98 -6.25
C ILE A 601 -0.11 -1.68 -5.66
N LYS A 602 -0.83 -0.87 -6.45
CA LYS A 602 -1.46 0.36 -5.95
C LYS A 602 -2.69 0.04 -5.09
N ILE A 603 -3.56 -0.87 -5.54
CA ILE A 603 -4.81 -1.19 -4.83
C ILE A 603 -4.62 -2.01 -3.56
N GLN A 604 -3.50 -2.71 -3.37
CA GLN A 604 -3.30 -3.56 -2.17
C GLN A 604 -3.42 -2.76 -0.87
N THR A 605 -2.90 -1.53 -0.85
CA THR A 605 -3.00 -0.63 0.31
C THR A 605 -4.45 -0.19 0.55
N ILE A 606 -5.20 0.07 -0.52
CA ILE A 606 -6.62 0.42 -0.47
C ILE A 606 -7.44 -0.76 0.08
N ILE A 607 -7.16 -1.99 -0.38
CA ILE A 607 -7.79 -3.22 0.13
C ILE A 607 -7.53 -3.35 1.63
N GLN A 608 -6.28 -3.15 2.07
CA GLN A 608 -5.95 -3.20 3.49
C GLN A 608 -6.74 -2.15 4.30
N SER A 609 -6.81 -0.90 3.84
CA SER A 609 -7.62 0.13 4.50
C SER A 609 -9.10 -0.27 4.55
N ILE A 610 -9.68 -0.78 3.46
CA ILE A 610 -11.07 -1.27 3.45
C ILE A 610 -11.28 -2.40 4.48
N LEU A 611 -10.34 -3.35 4.57
CA LEU A 611 -10.40 -4.44 5.54
C LEU A 611 -10.31 -3.90 6.97
N GLU A 612 -9.46 -2.92 7.24
CA GLU A 612 -9.35 -2.27 8.55
C GLU A 612 -10.67 -1.58 8.92
N TRP A 613 -11.29 -0.84 7.99
CA TRP A 613 -12.63 -0.25 8.19
C TRP A 613 -13.70 -1.30 8.49
N CYS A 614 -13.72 -2.41 7.74
CA CYS A 614 -14.67 -3.49 7.99
C CYS A 614 -14.40 -4.17 9.35
N SER A 615 -13.13 -4.29 9.74
CA SER A 615 -12.72 -5.01 10.95
C SER A 615 -13.04 -4.29 12.27
N GLN A 616 -13.58 -3.07 12.22
CA GLN A 616 -13.99 -2.27 13.39
C GLN A 616 -15.51 -2.14 13.53
N ASP A 617 -16.29 -2.43 12.48
CA ASP A 617 -17.76 -2.30 12.50
C ASP A 617 -18.44 -3.59 11.97
N PRO A 618 -19.17 -4.33 12.83
CA PRO A 618 -19.81 -5.59 12.45
C PRO A 618 -20.82 -5.46 11.29
N GLU A 619 -21.63 -4.41 11.29
CA GLU A 619 -22.66 -4.19 10.28
C GLU A 619 -22.04 -3.94 8.90
N LEU A 620 -21.01 -3.08 8.87
CA LEU A 620 -20.25 -2.80 7.66
C LEU A 620 -19.56 -4.05 7.14
N SER A 621 -18.90 -4.83 8.01
CA SER A 621 -18.23 -6.08 7.64
C SER A 621 -19.20 -7.08 7.00
N GLN A 622 -20.38 -7.26 7.58
CA GLN A 622 -21.39 -8.18 7.07
C GLN A 622 -21.92 -7.72 5.70
N LYS A 623 -22.25 -6.43 5.55
CA LYS A 623 -22.74 -5.87 4.28
C LYS A 623 -21.68 -5.92 3.18
N ALA A 624 -20.42 -5.63 3.50
CA ALA A 624 -19.31 -5.72 2.58
C ALA A 624 -19.07 -7.17 2.12
N TYR A 625 -19.13 -8.14 3.03
CA TYR A 625 -19.02 -9.56 2.70
C TYR A 625 -20.13 -10.01 1.73
N VAL A 626 -21.38 -9.66 2.02
CA VAL A 626 -22.52 -10.02 1.18
C VAL A 626 -22.41 -9.41 -0.21
N LYS A 627 -22.08 -8.11 -0.33
CA LYS A 627 -21.86 -7.44 -1.63
C LYS A 627 -20.71 -8.06 -2.44
N THR A 628 -19.62 -8.42 -1.77
CA THR A 628 -18.48 -9.10 -2.43
C THR A 628 -18.89 -10.47 -2.93
N GLY A 629 -19.65 -11.22 -2.12
CA GLY A 629 -20.20 -12.52 -2.46
C GLY A 629 -21.20 -12.48 -3.62
N GLU A 630 -22.10 -11.50 -3.63
CA GLU A 630 -23.01 -11.22 -4.74
C GLU A 630 -22.23 -10.92 -6.04
N THR A 631 -21.19 -10.10 -5.95
CA THR A 631 -20.32 -9.78 -7.09
C THR A 631 -19.64 -11.04 -7.63
N LEU A 632 -19.09 -11.89 -6.76
CA LEU A 632 -18.50 -13.17 -7.16
C LEU A 632 -19.53 -14.13 -7.77
N ALA A 633 -20.74 -14.20 -7.22
CA ALA A 633 -21.83 -15.01 -7.76
C ALA A 633 -22.22 -14.61 -9.18
N SER A 634 -22.28 -13.29 -9.44
CA SER A 634 -22.55 -12.76 -10.78
C SER A 634 -21.50 -13.19 -11.81
N MET A 635 -20.23 -13.31 -11.39
CA MET A 635 -19.14 -13.77 -12.23
C MET A 635 -19.22 -15.27 -12.50
N GLN A 636 -19.55 -16.07 -11.48
CA GLN A 636 -19.74 -17.51 -11.61
C GLN A 636 -20.77 -17.85 -12.70
N GLN A 637 -21.91 -17.16 -12.68
CA GLN A 637 -23.00 -17.36 -13.64
C GLN A 637 -22.60 -17.02 -15.08
N ASN A 638 -21.55 -16.22 -15.25
CA ASN A 638 -21.06 -15.73 -16.53
C ASN A 638 -19.71 -16.38 -16.93
N SER A 639 -19.27 -17.46 -16.25
CA SER A 639 -18.00 -18.13 -16.57
C SER A 639 -18.15 -19.14 -17.71
N ASP A 640 -17.49 -18.87 -18.86
CA ASP A 640 -17.39 -19.83 -19.97
C ASP A 640 -16.43 -20.98 -19.62
N ILE A 641 -16.90 -22.22 -19.79
CA ILE A 641 -16.05 -23.41 -19.81
C ILE A 641 -15.82 -23.78 -21.28
N SER A 642 -14.64 -23.46 -21.79
CA SER A 642 -14.27 -23.57 -23.21
C SER A 642 -14.47 -24.96 -23.83
N HIS A 643 -14.42 -26.03 -23.04
CA HIS A 643 -14.61 -27.40 -23.52
C HIS A 643 -16.08 -27.89 -23.52
N MET A 644 -17.04 -27.09 -23.06
CA MET A 644 -18.45 -27.49 -22.89
C MET A 644 -19.43 -26.83 -23.88
N ILE A 645 -18.98 -26.48 -25.09
CA ILE A 645 -19.82 -25.92 -26.19
C ILE A 645 -20.95 -26.87 -26.65
N LYS A 646 -21.11 -28.07 -26.06
CA LYS A 646 -22.25 -28.96 -26.30
C LYS A 646 -23.32 -28.82 -25.20
N LYS A 647 -24.42 -28.11 -25.55
CA LYS A 647 -25.80 -28.15 -25.01
C LYS A 647 -25.97 -28.45 -23.51
N ASP A 648 -26.37 -27.45 -22.73
CA ASP A 648 -27.04 -27.58 -21.42
C ASP A 648 -26.35 -28.45 -20.34
N ALA A 649 -25.06 -28.74 -20.48
CA ALA A 649 -24.34 -29.54 -19.50
C ALA A 649 -23.86 -28.64 -18.33
N SER A 650 -24.21 -29.04 -17.10
CA SER A 650 -23.74 -28.38 -15.88
C SER A 650 -22.21 -28.28 -15.87
N PRO A 651 -21.62 -27.16 -15.40
CA PRO A 651 -20.17 -27.06 -15.17
C PRO A 651 -19.66 -28.06 -14.14
N ILE A 652 -20.58 -28.72 -13.42
CA ILE A 652 -20.30 -29.71 -12.41
C ILE A 652 -20.29 -31.11 -13.04
N VAL A 653 -19.14 -31.77 -12.97
CA VAL A 653 -18.97 -33.19 -13.32
C VAL A 653 -19.06 -34.07 -12.07
N LYS A 654 -19.69 -35.23 -12.22
CA LYS A 654 -19.77 -36.24 -11.16
C LYS A 654 -18.58 -37.18 -11.27
N ILE A 655 -17.73 -37.17 -10.26
CA ILE A 655 -16.54 -38.01 -10.16
C ILE A 655 -16.80 -39.07 -9.10
N SER A 656 -16.64 -40.33 -9.50
CA SER A 656 -16.66 -41.46 -8.58
C SER A 656 -15.23 -41.87 -8.25
N VAL A 657 -14.93 -41.99 -6.95
CA VAL A 657 -13.69 -42.58 -6.42
C VAL A 657 -14.08 -43.49 -5.26
N HIS A 658 -13.82 -44.79 -5.39
CA HIS A 658 -14.36 -45.82 -4.49
C HIS A 658 -15.90 -45.69 -4.36
N ASP A 659 -16.42 -45.61 -3.14
CA ASP A 659 -17.85 -45.46 -2.84
C ASP A 659 -18.32 -44.00 -2.82
N HIS A 660 -17.41 -43.04 -3.01
CA HIS A 660 -17.70 -41.61 -2.97
C HIS A 660 -18.10 -41.10 -4.36
N LYS A 661 -19.28 -40.45 -4.45
CA LYS A 661 -19.75 -39.75 -5.66
C LYS A 661 -19.75 -38.25 -5.40
N ILE A 662 -18.82 -37.54 -6.03
CA ILE A 662 -18.49 -36.15 -5.71
C ILE A 662 -18.74 -35.26 -6.91
N GLU A 663 -19.35 -34.12 -6.66
CA GLU A 663 -19.55 -33.06 -7.64
C GLU A 663 -18.32 -32.14 -7.68
N CYS A 664 -17.67 -32.07 -8.84
CA CYS A 664 -16.46 -31.27 -9.08
C CYS A 664 -16.71 -30.28 -10.21
N TYR A 665 -16.10 -29.11 -10.14
CA TYR A 665 -16.13 -28.17 -11.25
C TYR A 665 -15.28 -28.70 -12.41
N SER A 666 -15.78 -28.67 -13.65
CA SER A 666 -15.11 -29.14 -14.86
C SER A 666 -14.29 -28.01 -15.47
N TYR A 667 -12.99 -28.00 -15.19
CA TYR A 667 -12.07 -26.99 -15.71
C TYR A 667 -10.69 -27.64 -15.80
N ASP A 668 -10.12 -27.65 -17.00
CA ASP A 668 -8.84 -28.26 -17.35
C ASP A 668 -7.80 -27.15 -17.54
N VAL A 669 -6.95 -26.94 -16.53
CA VAL A 669 -5.94 -25.87 -16.54
C VAL A 669 -4.99 -25.97 -17.74
N GLN A 670 -4.78 -27.17 -18.32
CA GLN A 670 -3.91 -27.31 -19.49
C GLN A 670 -4.57 -26.83 -20.80
N LYS A 671 -5.89 -26.65 -20.81
CA LYS A 671 -6.66 -26.36 -22.04
C LYS A 671 -7.47 -25.06 -21.93
N ASP A 672 -8.00 -24.76 -20.76
CA ASP A 672 -8.90 -23.64 -20.54
C ASP A 672 -8.12 -22.34 -20.17
N PRO A 673 -8.62 -21.14 -20.52
CA PRO A 673 -7.92 -19.88 -20.27
C PRO A 673 -7.90 -19.45 -18.80
N ILE A 674 -6.72 -19.26 -18.23
CA ILE A 674 -6.51 -18.97 -16.80
C ILE A 674 -5.88 -17.60 -16.56
N SER A 675 -6.28 -16.92 -15.49
CA SER A 675 -5.68 -15.66 -15.03
C SER A 675 -5.21 -15.79 -13.59
N VAL A 676 -4.11 -15.11 -13.25
CA VAL A 676 -3.63 -14.96 -11.87
C VAL A 676 -4.32 -13.83 -11.10
N HIS A 677 -5.15 -13.02 -11.77
CA HIS A 677 -5.85 -11.87 -11.20
C HIS A 677 -7.27 -12.24 -10.76
N ILE A 678 -7.45 -12.58 -9.48
CA ILE A 678 -8.78 -12.93 -8.90
C ILE A 678 -9.13 -12.08 -7.66
N PRO A 679 -9.01 -10.74 -7.71
CA PRO A 679 -9.06 -9.87 -6.54
C PRO A 679 -10.39 -9.94 -5.77
N VAL A 680 -11.52 -10.18 -6.44
CA VAL A 680 -12.84 -10.31 -5.78
C VAL A 680 -12.92 -11.55 -4.89
N ALA A 681 -12.42 -12.70 -5.36
CA ALA A 681 -12.39 -13.93 -4.56
C ALA A 681 -11.44 -13.77 -3.34
N ARG A 682 -10.29 -13.12 -3.56
CA ARG A 682 -9.32 -12.82 -2.50
C ARG A 682 -9.86 -11.86 -1.44
N LEU A 683 -10.56 -10.81 -1.87
CA LEU A 683 -11.24 -9.88 -0.96
C LEU A 683 -12.32 -10.60 -0.13
N LEU A 684 -13.08 -11.50 -0.76
CA LEU A 684 -14.08 -12.30 -0.04
C LEU A 684 -13.43 -13.17 1.05
N ALA A 685 -12.33 -13.84 0.74
CA ALA A 685 -11.53 -14.62 1.69
C ALA A 685 -10.96 -13.75 2.82
N ALA A 686 -10.48 -12.55 2.49
CA ALA A 686 -9.97 -11.60 3.48
C ALA A 686 -11.06 -11.09 4.44
N ILE A 687 -12.26 -10.80 3.95
CA ILE A 687 -13.37 -10.37 4.83
C ILE A 687 -13.89 -11.54 5.68
N TYR A 688 -13.89 -12.79 5.16
CA TYR A 688 -14.34 -13.98 5.89
C TYR A 688 -13.65 -14.13 7.25
N ILE A 689 -12.32 -13.95 7.31
CA ILE A 689 -11.57 -14.09 8.56
C ILE A 689 -11.85 -12.98 9.58
N HIS A 690 -12.37 -11.83 9.16
CA HIS A 690 -12.76 -10.76 10.06
C HIS A 690 -14.17 -10.96 10.62
N LEU A 691 -15.08 -11.54 9.83
CA LEU A 691 -16.46 -11.82 10.26
C LEU A 691 -16.53 -12.70 11.50
N GLN A 692 -15.61 -13.65 11.65
CA GLN A 692 -15.60 -14.56 12.79
C GLN A 692 -15.37 -13.90 14.15
N ARG A 693 -14.97 -12.61 14.17
CA ARG A 693 -14.96 -11.79 15.39
C ARG A 693 -16.35 -11.47 15.91
N TYR A 694 -17.36 -11.50 15.04
CA TYR A 694 -18.69 -10.96 15.29
C TYR A 694 -19.81 -11.97 15.08
N THR A 695 -19.67 -12.85 14.09
CA THR A 695 -20.71 -13.81 13.70
C THR A 695 -20.10 -15.16 13.31
N ASP A 696 -20.95 -16.17 13.11
CA ASP A 696 -20.53 -17.44 12.49
C ASP A 696 -20.32 -17.21 10.97
N PRO A 697 -19.06 -17.24 10.49
CA PRO A 697 -18.76 -16.97 9.08
C PRO A 697 -19.24 -18.12 8.18
N THR A 698 -19.33 -19.35 8.69
CA THR A 698 -19.79 -20.53 7.97
C THR A 698 -21.28 -20.46 7.71
N ALA A 699 -22.08 -20.12 8.72
CA ALA A 699 -23.51 -19.89 8.55
C ALA A 699 -23.77 -18.73 7.56
N THR A 700 -23.00 -17.64 7.68
CA THR A 700 -23.09 -16.48 6.77
C THR A 700 -22.79 -16.87 5.32
N PHE A 701 -21.74 -17.67 5.09
CA PHE A 701 -21.42 -18.19 3.76
C PHE A 701 -22.50 -19.12 3.21
N HIS A 702 -23.05 -20.02 4.01
CA HIS A 702 -24.14 -20.89 3.56
C HIS A 702 -25.38 -20.10 3.14
N ASN A 703 -25.75 -19.05 3.89
CA ASN A 703 -26.85 -18.16 3.53
C ASN A 703 -26.57 -17.45 2.20
N LEU A 704 -25.35 -16.96 2.00
CA LEU A 704 -24.91 -16.36 0.73
C LEU A 704 -25.02 -17.36 -0.43
N CYS A 705 -24.55 -18.60 -0.25
CA CYS A 705 -24.67 -19.66 -1.26
C CYS A 705 -26.12 -19.96 -1.62
N GLN A 706 -27.02 -20.03 -0.63
CA GLN A 706 -28.44 -20.27 -0.86
C GLN A 706 -29.11 -19.11 -1.59
N GLN A 707 -28.83 -17.87 -1.15
CA GLN A 707 -29.44 -16.66 -1.70
C GLN A 707 -29.02 -16.41 -3.16
N TYR A 708 -27.74 -16.58 -3.47
CA TYR A 708 -27.17 -16.25 -4.79
C TYR A 708 -26.83 -17.48 -5.65
N LYS A 709 -27.19 -18.69 -5.19
CA LYS A 709 -26.92 -19.98 -5.87
C LYS A 709 -25.43 -20.20 -6.19
N ILE A 710 -24.55 -19.80 -5.28
CA ILE A 710 -23.10 -20.01 -5.39
C ILE A 710 -22.79 -21.47 -5.07
N TYR A 711 -21.96 -22.12 -5.90
CA TYR A 711 -21.46 -23.44 -5.55
C TYR A 711 -20.35 -23.28 -4.49
N PRO A 712 -20.38 -23.99 -3.35
CA PRO A 712 -19.37 -23.82 -2.29
C PRO A 712 -17.93 -23.97 -2.79
N CYS A 713 -17.68 -24.90 -3.72
CA CYS A 713 -16.35 -25.09 -4.31
C CYS A 713 -15.88 -23.90 -5.17
N PHE A 714 -16.79 -23.08 -5.69
CA PHE A 714 -16.44 -21.91 -6.49
C PHE A 714 -15.65 -20.87 -5.69
N PHE A 715 -15.81 -20.83 -4.36
CA PHE A 715 -15.08 -19.93 -3.48
C PHE A 715 -13.56 -20.06 -3.61
N TYR A 716 -13.06 -21.28 -3.79
CA TYR A 716 -11.63 -21.58 -3.85
C TYR A 716 -11.18 -22.21 -5.18
N GLU A 717 -12.11 -22.49 -6.09
CA GLU A 717 -11.85 -23.10 -7.38
C GLU A 717 -10.84 -22.29 -8.21
N GLU A 718 -10.93 -20.96 -8.21
CA GLU A 718 -10.00 -20.12 -8.98
C GLU A 718 -8.61 -20.08 -8.36
N ALA A 719 -8.52 -20.00 -7.03
CA ALA A 719 -7.25 -20.15 -6.30
C ALA A 719 -6.61 -21.52 -6.58
N LEU A 720 -7.40 -22.60 -6.59
CA LEU A 720 -6.95 -23.95 -6.92
C LEU A 720 -6.39 -24.02 -8.35
N ARG A 721 -7.05 -23.39 -9.33
CA ARG A 721 -6.56 -23.34 -10.72
C ARG A 721 -5.18 -22.70 -10.80
N ILE A 722 -4.93 -21.62 -10.05
CA ILE A 722 -3.64 -20.92 -10.04
C ILE A 722 -2.55 -21.77 -9.39
N GLN A 723 -2.86 -22.50 -8.32
CA GLN A 723 -1.91 -23.47 -7.72
C GLN A 723 -1.57 -24.60 -8.70
N VAL A 724 -2.54 -25.10 -9.45
CA VAL A 724 -2.31 -26.11 -10.50
C VAL A 724 -1.47 -25.54 -11.65
N LEU A 725 -1.73 -24.29 -12.08
CA LEU A 725 -0.91 -23.61 -13.08
C LEU A 725 0.55 -23.48 -12.62
N SER A 726 0.77 -23.07 -11.37
CA SER A 726 2.10 -22.95 -10.77
C SER A 726 2.82 -24.31 -10.75
N ALA A 727 2.13 -25.37 -10.32
CA ALA A 727 2.66 -26.74 -10.33
C ALA A 727 3.01 -27.21 -11.76
N GLN A 728 2.14 -26.94 -12.74
CA GLN A 728 2.38 -27.28 -14.14
C GLN A 728 3.52 -26.48 -14.77
N HIS A 729 3.66 -25.20 -14.41
CA HIS A 729 4.77 -24.35 -14.86
C HIS A 729 6.10 -24.91 -14.33
N ILE A 730 6.16 -25.22 -13.04
CA ILE A 730 7.31 -25.88 -12.38
C ILE A 730 7.65 -27.22 -13.06
N ALA A 731 6.64 -28.03 -13.40
CA ALA A 731 6.82 -29.29 -14.09
C ALA A 731 7.26 -29.13 -15.57
N GLY A 732 7.31 -27.90 -16.10
CA GLY A 732 7.80 -27.59 -17.45
C GLY A 732 6.73 -27.63 -18.54
N LEU A 733 5.45 -27.78 -18.20
CA LEU A 733 4.38 -27.89 -19.20
C LEU A 733 4.15 -26.58 -19.97
N TRP A 734 4.53 -25.44 -19.40
CA TRP A 734 4.21 -24.09 -19.92
C TRP A 734 5.41 -23.35 -20.55
N ARG A 735 6.53 -24.04 -20.82
CA ARG A 735 7.76 -23.43 -21.35
C ARG A 735 7.59 -22.67 -22.68
N ARG A 736 6.52 -22.94 -23.44
CA ARG A 736 6.25 -22.31 -24.73
C ARG A 736 5.45 -21.00 -24.64
N ASN A 737 5.02 -20.61 -23.45
CA ASN A 737 4.22 -19.41 -23.20
C ASN A 737 5.05 -18.13 -23.02
N GLY A 738 6.37 -18.18 -23.21
CA GLY A 738 7.27 -17.03 -23.09
C GLY A 738 7.61 -16.64 -21.64
N TYR A 739 8.37 -15.56 -21.47
CA TYR A 739 8.75 -15.02 -20.17
C TYR A 739 7.60 -14.26 -19.49
N SER A 740 6.66 -13.70 -20.26
CA SER A 740 5.47 -13.03 -19.70
C SER A 740 4.76 -13.87 -18.63
N LEU A 741 4.45 -15.15 -18.89
CA LEU A 741 3.85 -16.02 -17.87
C LEU A 741 4.78 -16.29 -16.68
N SER A 742 6.07 -16.47 -16.95
CA SER A 742 7.07 -16.70 -15.90
C SER A 742 7.16 -15.48 -14.96
N ASN A 743 7.11 -14.27 -15.51
CA ASN A 743 7.11 -13.02 -14.77
C ASN A 743 5.82 -12.84 -13.97
N GLN A 744 4.65 -13.15 -14.54
CA GLN A 744 3.38 -13.12 -13.81
C GLN A 744 3.41 -14.06 -12.58
N LEU A 745 3.94 -15.27 -12.73
CA LEU A 745 4.08 -16.22 -11.61
C LEU A 745 5.14 -15.81 -10.60
N TYR A 746 6.21 -15.14 -11.05
CA TYR A 746 7.19 -14.51 -10.18
C TYR A 746 6.51 -13.43 -9.32
N PHE A 747 5.86 -12.43 -9.91
CA PHE A 747 5.20 -11.37 -9.15
C PHE A 747 4.04 -11.88 -8.28
N TYR A 748 3.31 -12.91 -8.72
CA TYR A 748 2.26 -13.57 -7.93
C TYR A 748 2.76 -14.04 -6.55
N SER A 749 3.99 -14.55 -6.49
CA SER A 749 4.63 -15.09 -5.28
C SER A 749 5.73 -14.18 -4.72
N ASN A 750 6.01 -13.05 -5.36
CA ASN A 750 7.00 -12.08 -4.91
C ASN A 750 6.44 -11.21 -3.78
N ILE A 751 7.31 -10.79 -2.85
CA ILE A 751 6.95 -9.99 -1.69
C ILE A 751 6.03 -8.80 -2.03
N LYS A 752 6.26 -8.09 -3.15
CA LYS A 752 5.49 -6.90 -3.57
C LYS A 752 3.97 -7.10 -3.71
N CYS A 753 3.54 -8.33 -3.97
CA CYS A 753 2.13 -8.67 -4.20
C CYS A 753 1.66 -9.91 -3.40
N ARG A 754 2.59 -10.68 -2.83
CA ARG A 754 2.35 -12.01 -2.24
C ARG A 754 1.20 -11.99 -1.24
N LYS A 755 1.17 -10.99 -0.35
CA LYS A 755 0.18 -10.83 0.71
C LYS A 755 -1.26 -10.76 0.20
N GLU A 756 -1.50 -10.02 -0.89
CA GLU A 756 -2.83 -9.86 -1.49
C GLU A 756 -3.07 -10.75 -2.72
N MET A 757 -2.14 -11.67 -3.01
CA MET A 757 -2.26 -12.67 -4.07
C MET A 757 -2.09 -14.09 -3.52
N TYR A 758 -0.86 -14.62 -3.48
CA TYR A 758 -0.56 -15.99 -3.08
C TYR A 758 -1.11 -16.35 -1.70
N ASP A 759 -0.91 -15.49 -0.69
CA ASP A 759 -1.39 -15.76 0.69
C ASP A 759 -2.91 -15.84 0.76
N ARG A 760 -3.60 -14.95 0.01
CA ARG A 760 -5.07 -14.97 -0.08
C ARG A 760 -5.60 -16.20 -0.79
N ASP A 761 -4.85 -16.75 -1.74
CA ASP A 761 -5.21 -18.00 -2.43
C ASP A 761 -5.05 -19.21 -1.48
N ILE A 762 -4.00 -19.25 -0.67
CA ILE A 762 -3.84 -20.26 0.38
C ILE A 762 -4.97 -20.13 1.42
N LEU A 763 -5.27 -18.91 1.85
CA LEU A 763 -6.40 -18.64 2.75
C LEU A 763 -7.73 -19.11 2.14
N ALA A 764 -7.98 -18.83 0.86
CA ALA A 764 -9.19 -19.28 0.19
C ALA A 764 -9.29 -20.81 0.15
N LEU A 765 -8.18 -21.52 -0.08
CA LEU A 765 -8.14 -22.99 -0.04
C LEU A 765 -8.37 -23.54 1.37
N GLN A 766 -7.84 -22.89 2.41
CA GLN A 766 -8.09 -23.27 3.81
C GLN A 766 -9.58 -23.05 4.17
N ILE A 767 -10.16 -21.91 3.80
CA ILE A 767 -11.61 -21.67 3.96
C ILE A 767 -12.41 -22.72 3.17
N GLY A 768 -11.99 -23.04 1.95
CA GLY A 768 -12.59 -24.09 1.14
C GLY A 768 -12.58 -25.47 1.82
N ALA A 769 -11.46 -25.81 2.45
CA ALA A 769 -11.28 -27.04 3.21
C ALA A 769 -12.16 -27.08 4.46
N SER A 770 -12.41 -25.95 5.12
CA SER A 770 -13.27 -25.91 6.31
C SER A 770 -14.76 -26.02 5.97
N LEU A 771 -15.16 -25.50 4.80
CA LEU A 771 -16.54 -25.46 4.31
C LEU A 771 -16.98 -26.72 3.54
N THR A 772 -16.03 -27.54 3.09
CA THR A 772 -16.30 -28.72 2.25
C THR A 772 -16.04 -30.02 3.01
N GLN A 773 -16.80 -31.09 2.72
CA GLN A 773 -16.50 -32.41 3.27
C GLN A 773 -15.07 -32.87 2.87
N PRO A 774 -14.28 -33.47 3.79
CA PRO A 774 -12.87 -33.81 3.54
C PRO A 774 -12.59 -34.62 2.26
N ASN A 775 -13.35 -35.70 2.02
CA ASN A 775 -13.20 -36.52 0.81
C ASN A 775 -13.53 -35.73 -0.47
N THR A 776 -14.58 -34.90 -0.42
CA THR A 776 -14.99 -34.01 -1.51
C THR A 776 -13.90 -33.03 -1.87
N PHE A 777 -13.31 -32.36 -0.86
CA PHE A 777 -12.22 -31.42 -1.06
C PHE A 777 -11.00 -32.07 -1.71
N LEU A 778 -10.51 -33.20 -1.17
CA LEU A 778 -9.33 -33.88 -1.74
C LEU A 778 -9.57 -34.41 -3.14
N VAL A 779 -10.76 -34.94 -3.46
CA VAL A 779 -11.07 -35.40 -4.82
C VAL A 779 -11.13 -34.22 -5.78
N GLN A 780 -11.63 -33.05 -5.37
CA GLN A 780 -11.60 -31.85 -6.22
C GLN A 780 -10.17 -31.42 -6.51
N LEU A 781 -9.29 -31.37 -5.51
CA LEU A 781 -7.86 -31.07 -5.72
C LEU A 781 -7.23 -32.11 -6.65
N LEU A 782 -7.36 -33.41 -6.36
CA LEU A 782 -6.80 -34.48 -7.19
C LEU A 782 -7.33 -34.44 -8.63
N HIS A 783 -8.60 -34.10 -8.83
CA HIS A 783 -9.18 -33.94 -10.16
C HIS A 783 -8.49 -32.82 -10.94
N LYS A 784 -8.31 -31.65 -10.32
CA LYS A 784 -7.68 -30.51 -10.99
C LYS A 784 -6.21 -30.71 -11.30
N PHE A 785 -5.48 -31.37 -10.40
CA PHE A 785 -4.09 -31.75 -10.65
C PHE A 785 -3.96 -32.90 -11.66
N GLY A 786 -5.05 -33.57 -12.05
CA GLY A 786 -5.02 -34.73 -12.96
C GLY A 786 -4.44 -35.99 -12.30
N LEU A 787 -4.59 -36.12 -10.98
CA LEU A 787 -3.97 -37.18 -10.16
C LEU A 787 -4.96 -38.24 -9.64
N LEU A 788 -6.21 -38.26 -10.11
CA LEU A 788 -7.23 -39.24 -9.66
C LEU A 788 -6.79 -40.70 -9.77
N GLU A 789 -5.92 -41.04 -10.72
CA GLU A 789 -5.42 -42.40 -10.89
C GLU A 789 -4.57 -42.89 -9.70
N TRP A 790 -3.99 -41.98 -8.90
CA TRP A 790 -3.26 -42.33 -7.68
C TRP A 790 -4.16 -42.93 -6.60
N VAL A 791 -5.44 -42.56 -6.57
CA VAL A 791 -6.41 -43.10 -5.62
C VAL A 791 -7.31 -44.18 -6.22
N ARG A 792 -7.54 -44.16 -7.54
CA ARG A 792 -8.28 -45.22 -8.24
C ARG A 792 -7.48 -46.51 -8.37
N SER A 793 -6.18 -46.39 -8.63
CA SER A 793 -5.25 -47.51 -8.82
C SER A 793 -3.99 -47.31 -7.95
N PRO A 794 -4.11 -47.38 -6.61
CA PRO A 794 -3.02 -47.05 -5.69
C PRO A 794 -1.79 -47.95 -5.88
N GLU A 795 -2.00 -49.21 -6.26
CA GLU A 795 -0.93 -50.20 -6.45
C GLU A 795 -0.22 -50.07 -7.81
N ASN A 796 -0.81 -49.36 -8.78
CA ASN A 796 -0.21 -49.20 -10.11
C ASN A 796 0.79 -48.05 -10.16
N GLY A 797 2.08 -48.34 -9.98
CA GLY A 797 3.17 -47.38 -10.09
C GLY A 797 3.85 -47.31 -11.47
N TYR A 798 3.36 -48.05 -12.45
CA TYR A 798 3.99 -48.17 -13.78
C TYR A 798 3.55 -47.05 -14.72
N SER A 799 4.46 -46.53 -15.53
CA SER A 799 4.12 -45.59 -16.60
C SER A 799 4.19 -46.27 -17.97
N THR A 800 3.20 -46.02 -18.81
CA THR A 800 3.22 -46.39 -20.25
C THR A 800 3.56 -45.20 -21.14
N GLU A 801 3.90 -44.06 -20.54
CA GLU A 801 4.15 -42.81 -21.24
C GLU A 801 5.66 -42.60 -21.49
N THR A 802 6.00 -41.58 -22.27
CA THR A 802 7.39 -41.18 -22.45
C THR A 802 8.03 -40.75 -21.12
N GLU A 803 9.35 -40.93 -20.99
CA GLU A 803 10.09 -40.56 -19.78
C GLU A 803 9.84 -39.10 -19.35
N THR A 804 9.73 -38.19 -20.32
CA THR A 804 9.40 -36.77 -20.09
C THR A 804 8.05 -36.60 -19.37
N LYS A 805 6.99 -37.25 -19.85
CA LYS A 805 5.66 -37.19 -19.25
C LYS A 805 5.61 -37.89 -17.89
N THR A 806 6.38 -38.97 -17.72
CA THR A 806 6.52 -39.62 -16.41
C THR A 806 7.13 -38.65 -15.39
N ARG A 807 8.21 -37.94 -15.76
CA ARG A 807 8.82 -36.90 -14.92
C ARG A 807 7.86 -35.75 -14.61
N GLU A 808 7.11 -35.28 -15.60
CA GLU A 808 6.06 -34.26 -15.41
C GLU A 808 5.03 -34.73 -14.37
N LYS A 809 4.47 -35.94 -14.49
CA LYS A 809 3.50 -36.51 -13.54
C LYS A 809 4.06 -36.63 -12.12
N VAL A 810 5.33 -37.02 -11.98
CA VAL A 810 6.02 -37.09 -10.68
C VAL A 810 6.14 -35.69 -10.06
N ARG A 811 6.57 -34.67 -10.84
CA ARG A 811 6.66 -33.29 -10.36
C ARG A 811 5.30 -32.72 -9.95
N ILE A 812 4.24 -32.97 -10.72
CA ILE A 812 2.88 -32.54 -10.35
C ILE A 812 2.43 -33.15 -9.01
N MET A 813 2.79 -34.41 -8.73
CA MET A 813 2.50 -35.05 -7.44
C MET A 813 3.34 -34.46 -6.28
N GLU A 814 4.60 -34.11 -6.53
CA GLU A 814 5.44 -33.39 -5.54
C GLU A 814 4.78 -32.07 -5.12
N GLU A 815 4.37 -31.26 -6.10
CA GLU A 815 3.72 -29.97 -5.86
C GLU A 815 2.33 -30.12 -5.21
N PHE A 816 1.57 -31.16 -5.58
CA PHE A 816 0.28 -31.48 -4.93
C PHE A 816 0.45 -31.77 -3.44
N LEU A 817 1.38 -32.65 -3.07
CA LEU A 817 1.64 -32.98 -1.66
C LEU A 817 2.23 -31.78 -0.91
N HIS A 818 3.01 -30.94 -1.59
CA HIS A 818 3.51 -29.70 -1.02
C HIS A 818 2.38 -28.74 -0.66
N LEU A 819 1.41 -28.53 -1.58
CA LEU A 819 0.23 -27.71 -1.32
C LEU A 819 -0.59 -28.24 -0.13
N LEU A 820 -0.73 -29.57 0.01
CA LEU A 820 -1.40 -30.15 1.19
C LEU A 820 -0.65 -29.85 2.49
N ILE A 821 0.68 -29.91 2.50
CA ILE A 821 1.48 -29.51 3.67
C ILE A 821 1.22 -28.05 4.03
N ILE A 822 1.15 -27.16 3.03
CA ILE A 822 0.88 -25.74 3.25
C ILE A 822 -0.52 -25.53 3.84
N ILE A 823 -1.56 -26.08 3.20
CA ILE A 823 -2.97 -25.94 3.67
C ILE A 823 -3.13 -26.43 5.11
N LEU A 824 -2.47 -27.53 5.47
CA LEU A 824 -2.58 -28.16 6.79
C LEU A 824 -1.62 -27.61 7.84
N GLY A 825 -0.48 -27.07 7.43
CA GLY A 825 0.64 -26.68 8.31
C GLY A 825 0.77 -25.19 8.54
N GLU A 826 0.45 -24.34 7.57
CA GLU A 826 0.61 -22.89 7.70
C GLU A 826 -0.62 -22.28 8.37
N ARG A 827 -0.55 -22.17 9.70
CA ARG A 827 -1.63 -21.68 10.58
C ARG A 827 -1.23 -20.42 11.36
N TYR A 828 -0.21 -19.73 10.88
CA TYR A 828 0.33 -18.53 11.54
C TYR A 828 -0.39 -17.24 11.12
N GLU A 829 -1.46 -17.34 10.33
CA GLU A 829 -2.38 -16.23 10.10
C GLU A 829 -3.38 -16.11 11.27
N PRO A 830 -3.48 -14.93 11.93
CA PRO A 830 -4.47 -14.72 12.97
C PRO A 830 -5.88 -15.08 12.50
N TYR A 831 -6.61 -15.78 13.36
CA TYR A 831 -7.95 -16.29 13.10
C TYR A 831 -8.06 -17.43 12.05
N VAL A 832 -6.96 -17.88 11.46
CA VAL A 832 -6.87 -19.21 10.84
C VAL A 832 -6.34 -20.19 11.88
N GLY A 833 -5.21 -19.85 12.51
CA GLY A 833 -4.72 -20.50 13.71
C GLY A 833 -4.95 -19.66 14.97
N GLN A 834 -4.79 -20.32 16.12
CA GLN A 834 -4.79 -19.70 17.44
C GLN A 834 -3.42 -19.04 17.69
N VAL A 835 -3.17 -17.94 16.99
CA VAL A 835 -1.92 -17.16 17.08
C VAL A 835 -2.19 -15.67 17.14
N MET A 836 -1.21 -14.94 17.67
CA MET A 836 -1.17 -13.49 17.69
C MET A 836 -0.34 -12.91 16.53
N LYS A 837 -0.42 -11.60 16.30
CA LYS A 837 0.28 -10.92 15.18
C LYS A 837 1.81 -10.96 15.32
N ASP A 838 2.32 -10.92 16.54
CA ASP A 838 3.73 -11.07 16.89
C ASP A 838 4.26 -12.47 16.58
N GLU A 839 3.47 -13.52 16.81
CA GLU A 839 3.83 -14.90 16.44
C GLU A 839 3.91 -15.09 14.91
N LYS A 840 3.03 -14.43 14.15
CA LYS A 840 3.14 -14.37 12.68
C LYS A 840 4.46 -13.71 12.25
N LEU A 841 4.80 -12.57 12.85
CA LEU A 841 6.05 -11.87 12.54
C LEU A 841 7.27 -12.71 12.93
N LYS A 842 7.23 -13.35 14.10
CA LYS A 842 8.26 -14.28 14.58
C LYS A 842 8.48 -15.43 13.60
N ARG A 843 7.40 -16.03 13.10
CA ARG A 843 7.44 -17.08 12.06
C ARG A 843 8.20 -16.59 10.83
N GLU A 844 7.89 -15.40 10.32
CA GLU A 844 8.55 -14.83 9.13
C GLU A 844 10.04 -14.54 9.38
N ILE A 845 10.40 -13.89 10.50
CA ILE A 845 11.80 -13.59 10.88
C ILE A 845 12.63 -14.87 11.00
N ILE A 846 12.10 -15.90 11.65
CA ILE A 846 12.81 -17.18 11.83
C ILE A 846 13.24 -17.73 10.48
N HIS A 847 12.34 -17.74 9.50
CA HIS A 847 12.61 -18.35 8.20
C HIS A 847 13.50 -17.49 7.31
N GLN A 848 13.39 -16.16 7.36
CA GLN A 848 14.36 -15.30 6.68
C GLN A 848 15.78 -15.55 7.22
N LEU A 849 15.96 -15.60 8.55
CA LEU A 849 17.27 -15.86 9.17
C LEU A 849 17.74 -17.32 9.07
N CYS A 850 16.87 -18.25 8.67
CA CYS A 850 17.26 -19.60 8.30
C CYS A 850 17.94 -19.66 6.94
N THR A 851 17.80 -18.65 6.08
CA THR A 851 18.55 -18.58 4.79
C THR A 851 19.97 -18.06 4.97
N GLY A 852 20.25 -17.38 6.09
CA GLY A 852 21.56 -16.84 6.46
C GLY A 852 21.42 -15.64 7.41
N PRO A 853 22.53 -15.15 7.99
CA PRO A 853 22.52 -13.92 8.79
C PRO A 853 22.25 -12.69 7.91
N LEU A 854 21.38 -11.78 8.37
CA LEU A 854 20.94 -10.60 7.59
C LEU A 854 21.13 -9.29 8.37
N PRO A 855 21.49 -8.17 7.71
CA PRO A 855 21.49 -6.85 8.34
C PRO A 855 20.07 -6.34 8.59
N HIS A 856 19.92 -5.40 9.53
CA HIS A 856 18.61 -4.79 9.87
C HIS A 856 17.87 -4.24 8.65
N SER A 857 18.57 -3.52 7.76
CA SER A 857 17.99 -2.89 6.58
C SER A 857 17.36 -3.89 5.61
N GLU A 858 17.97 -5.06 5.46
CA GLU A 858 17.49 -6.11 4.56
C GLU A 858 16.31 -6.86 5.16
N LEU A 859 16.34 -7.13 6.47
CA LEU A 859 15.17 -7.63 7.21
C LEU A 859 13.99 -6.68 7.02
N VAL A 860 14.14 -5.38 7.31
CA VAL A 860 13.06 -4.39 7.17
C VAL A 860 12.53 -4.34 5.73
N ARG A 861 13.41 -4.33 4.71
CA ARG A 861 13.01 -4.36 3.30
C ARG A 861 12.13 -5.57 2.98
N ASN A 862 12.41 -6.72 3.60
CA ASN A 862 11.64 -7.95 3.45
C ASN A 862 10.36 -8.01 4.31
N PHE A 863 10.01 -6.94 5.05
CA PHE A 863 8.74 -6.85 5.81
C PHE A 863 7.87 -5.66 5.37
N THR A 864 8.48 -4.55 4.94
CA THR A 864 7.76 -3.33 4.57
C THR A 864 7.27 -3.42 3.13
N ASP A 865 6.19 -4.18 2.93
CA ASP A 865 5.35 -4.04 1.76
C ASP A 865 4.67 -2.67 1.84
N SER A 866 4.87 -1.79 0.85
CA SER A 866 4.11 -0.54 0.62
C SER A 866 4.37 0.72 1.47
N GLY A 867 5.47 0.80 2.23
CA GLY A 867 5.83 2.05 2.93
C GLY A 867 4.88 2.47 4.04
N GLN A 868 4.00 1.57 4.49
CA GLN A 868 3.30 1.71 5.77
C GLN A 868 4.16 1.12 6.88
N GLU A 869 4.37 1.94 7.91
CA GLU A 869 5.22 1.63 9.03
C GLU A 869 4.69 0.45 9.85
N VAL A 870 5.67 -0.25 10.42
CA VAL A 870 5.62 -1.24 11.51
C VAL A 870 5.05 -0.59 12.79
N GLY A 871 3.89 0.07 12.69
CA GLY A 871 3.28 0.84 13.77
C GLY A 871 2.43 0.01 14.73
N THR A 872 2.10 -1.24 14.38
CA THR A 872 1.22 -2.09 15.22
C THR A 872 1.91 -3.28 15.87
N VAL A 873 3.11 -3.66 15.43
CA VAL A 873 3.89 -4.77 16.01
C VAL A 873 5.33 -4.29 16.16
N ASP A 874 5.88 -4.34 17.37
CA ASP A 874 7.26 -3.92 17.64
C ASP A 874 8.27 -4.94 17.07
N LEU A 875 8.72 -4.72 15.84
CA LEU A 875 9.74 -5.54 15.18
C LEU A 875 11.00 -5.69 16.04
N GLU A 876 11.40 -4.65 16.77
CA GLU A 876 12.59 -4.69 17.63
C GLU A 876 12.41 -5.67 18.79
N SER A 877 11.21 -5.68 19.39
CA SER A 877 10.88 -6.64 20.45
C SER A 877 10.96 -8.09 19.94
N VAL A 878 10.36 -8.38 18.77
CA VAL A 878 10.38 -9.72 18.19
C VAL A 878 11.78 -10.14 17.73
N LEU A 879 12.56 -9.21 17.16
CA LEU A 879 13.96 -9.45 16.80
C LEU A 879 14.81 -9.79 18.03
N LYS A 880 14.63 -9.06 19.13
CA LYS A 880 15.33 -9.33 20.39
C LYS A 880 14.98 -10.71 20.95
N GLU A 881 13.77 -11.19 20.75
CA GLU A 881 13.37 -12.54 21.15
C GLU A 881 14.01 -13.62 20.26
N THR A 882 14.05 -13.40 18.94
CA THR A 882 14.35 -14.44 17.94
C THR A 882 15.80 -14.51 17.47
N ALA A 883 16.54 -13.39 17.52
CA ALA A 883 17.86 -13.27 16.90
C ALA A 883 18.88 -12.60 17.81
N ASP A 884 20.15 -12.94 17.60
CA ASP A 884 21.30 -12.29 18.24
C ASP A 884 21.95 -11.32 17.25
N PHE A 885 22.17 -10.08 17.67
CA PHE A 885 22.90 -9.11 16.88
C PHE A 885 24.41 -9.31 17.03
N LYS A 886 25.11 -9.56 15.91
CA LYS A 886 26.54 -9.78 15.85
C LYS A 886 27.23 -8.68 15.05
N LYS A 887 28.30 -8.13 15.61
CA LYS A 887 29.14 -7.12 14.98
C LYS A 887 30.61 -7.54 15.08
N LEU A 888 31.26 -7.76 13.93
CA LEU A 888 32.64 -8.28 13.86
C LEU A 888 33.70 -7.19 14.11
N SER A 889 33.38 -5.93 13.85
CA SER A 889 34.24 -4.74 14.09
C SER A 889 33.39 -3.47 14.20
N HIS A 890 33.89 -2.40 14.85
CA HIS A 890 33.20 -1.10 14.93
C HIS A 890 32.81 -0.53 13.56
N THR A 891 33.57 -0.84 12.51
CA THR A 891 33.37 -0.37 11.13
C THR A 891 32.53 -1.32 10.25
N SER A 892 32.33 -2.58 10.65
CA SER A 892 31.52 -3.53 9.86
C SER A 892 30.03 -3.34 10.14
N LYS A 893 29.19 -3.44 9.10
CA LYS A 893 27.73 -3.54 9.26
C LYS A 893 27.40 -4.77 10.11
N GLY A 894 26.69 -4.58 11.21
CA GLY A 894 26.24 -5.69 12.06
C GLY A 894 25.09 -6.46 11.41
N HIS A 895 24.95 -7.73 11.77
CA HIS A 895 23.92 -8.62 11.24
C HIS A 895 23.20 -9.34 12.37
N TYR A 896 21.97 -9.75 12.12
CA TYR A 896 21.20 -10.63 12.99
C TYR A 896 21.42 -12.06 12.56
N GLU A 897 21.66 -12.93 13.54
CA GLU A 897 21.72 -14.37 13.35
C GLU A 897 20.67 -15.05 14.24
N LEU A 898 19.95 -16.04 13.71
CA LEU A 898 18.91 -16.74 14.47
C LEU A 898 19.47 -17.34 15.77
N LYS A 899 18.74 -17.23 16.88
CA LYS A 899 19.11 -17.91 18.13
C LYS A 899 19.03 -19.42 17.98
N ASN A 900 19.90 -20.13 18.70
CA ASN A 900 19.94 -21.60 18.66
C ASN A 900 18.61 -22.23 19.11
N ASP A 901 17.95 -21.65 20.12
CA ASP A 901 16.67 -22.16 20.64
C ASP A 901 15.52 -22.04 19.63
N CYS A 902 15.61 -21.11 18.67
CA CYS A 902 14.61 -20.93 17.62
C CYS A 902 14.81 -21.86 16.41
N LEU A 903 15.92 -22.60 16.33
CA LEU A 903 16.16 -23.56 15.23
C LEU A 903 15.17 -24.75 15.23
N ILE A 904 14.47 -24.98 16.35
CA ILE A 904 13.42 -26.00 16.46
C ILE A 904 12.16 -25.62 15.68
N ASP A 905 11.94 -24.33 15.44
CA ASP A 905 10.77 -23.78 14.76
C ASP A 905 10.94 -23.71 13.23
N TYR A 906 12.11 -24.13 12.72
CA TYR A 906 12.41 -24.19 11.29
C TYR A 906 11.48 -25.17 10.56
N ASN A 907 10.76 -24.66 9.56
CA ASN A 907 9.96 -25.46 8.63
C ASN A 907 10.66 -25.54 7.26
N PRO A 908 11.08 -26.74 6.80
CA PRO A 908 11.65 -26.92 5.46
C PRO A 908 10.65 -26.68 4.32
N PHE A 909 9.35 -26.67 4.61
CA PHE A 909 8.27 -26.37 3.64
C PHE A 909 7.61 -25.02 3.90
N TYR A 910 8.35 -24.07 4.48
CA TYR A 910 7.84 -22.74 4.67
C TYR A 910 7.43 -22.12 3.34
N TYR A 911 6.15 -21.76 3.24
CA TYR A 911 5.47 -21.51 1.96
C TYR A 911 5.95 -20.25 1.21
N HIS A 912 6.72 -19.39 1.87
CA HIS A 912 7.32 -18.19 1.30
C HIS A 912 8.69 -18.41 0.66
N TYR A 913 9.29 -19.58 0.84
CA TYR A 913 10.56 -19.90 0.21
C TYR A 913 10.41 -20.11 -1.29
N THR A 914 11.27 -19.45 -2.05
CA THR A 914 11.59 -19.92 -3.40
C THR A 914 12.37 -21.23 -3.31
N LYS A 915 12.51 -21.94 -4.43
CA LYS A 915 13.36 -23.15 -4.47
C LYS A 915 14.81 -22.86 -4.07
N ALA A 916 15.32 -21.69 -4.44
CA ALA A 916 16.65 -21.25 -4.03
C ALA A 916 16.72 -21.01 -2.51
N ASP A 917 15.71 -20.37 -1.93
CA ASP A 917 15.65 -20.14 -0.47
C ASP A 917 15.53 -21.44 0.32
N GLN A 918 14.74 -22.39 -0.18
CA GLN A 918 14.60 -23.70 0.44
C GLN A 918 15.95 -24.41 0.48
N CYS A 919 16.67 -24.49 -0.65
CA CYS A 919 18.01 -25.09 -0.68
C CYS A 919 18.99 -24.36 0.26
N ARG A 920 19.05 -23.02 0.19
CA ARG A 920 19.94 -22.21 1.05
C ARG A 920 19.63 -22.43 2.53
N SER A 921 18.36 -22.46 2.90
CA SER A 921 17.95 -22.63 4.29
C SER A 921 18.20 -24.02 4.83
N GLU A 922 17.97 -25.07 4.04
CA GLU A 922 18.31 -26.44 4.41
C GLU A 922 19.82 -26.60 4.65
N GLU A 923 20.65 -26.11 3.72
CA GLU A 923 22.11 -26.16 3.86
C GLU A 923 22.60 -25.43 5.11
N TYR A 924 22.08 -24.21 5.34
CA TYR A 924 22.45 -23.39 6.49
C TYR A 924 22.02 -24.03 7.83
N VAL A 925 20.77 -24.48 7.92
CA VAL A 925 20.24 -25.12 9.14
C VAL A 925 20.96 -26.43 9.44
N LEU A 926 21.24 -27.27 8.43
CA LEU A 926 22.00 -28.51 8.60
C LEU A 926 23.41 -28.24 9.11
N LYS A 927 24.10 -27.22 8.56
CA LYS A 927 25.41 -26.80 9.03
C LYS A 927 25.37 -26.37 10.49
N ARG A 928 24.38 -25.58 10.90
CA ARG A 928 24.21 -25.15 12.30
C ARG A 928 23.87 -26.30 13.24
N ARG A 929 22.95 -27.18 12.86
CA ARG A 929 22.59 -28.37 13.64
C ARG A 929 23.79 -29.28 13.86
N LYS A 930 24.64 -29.47 12.83
CA LYS A 930 25.88 -30.23 12.94
C LYS A 930 26.85 -29.63 13.97
N ILE A 931 27.00 -28.30 13.99
CA ILE A 931 27.84 -27.60 14.98
C ILE A 931 27.30 -27.78 16.40
N LEU A 932 25.97 -27.79 16.57
CA LEU A 932 25.30 -27.96 17.86
C LEU A 932 25.14 -29.43 18.29
N GLY A 933 25.55 -30.40 17.47
CA GLY A 933 25.36 -31.83 17.76
C GLY A 933 23.89 -32.29 17.73
N LEU A 934 23.03 -31.59 16.99
CA LEU A 934 21.62 -31.93 16.79
C LEU A 934 21.45 -32.93 15.62
N SER A 935 20.33 -33.66 15.58
CA SER A 935 20.01 -34.58 14.47
C SER A 935 19.93 -33.85 13.13
N SER A 936 20.46 -34.49 12.08
CA SER A 936 20.35 -34.03 10.69
C SER A 936 18.95 -34.18 10.11
N LEU A 937 18.03 -34.87 10.80
CA LEU A 937 16.66 -35.03 10.36
C LEU A 937 15.90 -33.69 10.45
N LEU A 938 15.52 -33.14 9.30
CA LEU A 938 14.71 -31.93 9.21
C LEU A 938 13.22 -32.31 9.29
N LEU A 939 12.59 -32.05 10.43
CA LEU A 939 11.16 -32.22 10.63
C LEU A 939 10.44 -30.88 10.56
N ILE A 940 9.20 -30.90 10.09
CA ILE A 940 8.29 -29.76 10.26
C ILE A 940 7.98 -29.57 11.76
N PRO A 941 7.87 -28.33 12.25
CA PRO A 941 7.47 -28.06 13.62
C PRO A 941 5.98 -28.37 13.81
N SER A 942 5.56 -28.61 15.06
CA SER A 942 4.13 -28.74 15.38
C SER A 942 3.44 -27.40 15.10
N PRO A 943 2.49 -27.32 14.15
CA PRO A 943 1.80 -26.07 13.85
C PRO A 943 0.87 -25.68 15.00
N PRO A 944 0.47 -24.40 15.14
CA PRO A 944 -0.55 -23.97 16.09
C PRO A 944 -1.89 -24.72 15.93
N ALA A 945 -2.78 -24.64 16.92
CA ALA A 945 -4.13 -25.18 16.74
C ALA A 945 -4.92 -24.30 15.74
N PHE A 946 -5.78 -24.92 14.94
CA PHE A 946 -6.73 -24.15 14.11
C PHE A 946 -7.70 -23.35 15.00
N TYR A 947 -8.15 -22.21 14.49
CA TYR A 947 -9.30 -21.51 15.03
C TYR A 947 -10.58 -22.36 14.85
N ASP A 948 -11.61 -22.12 15.66
CA ASP A 948 -12.78 -23.02 15.75
C ASP A 948 -13.50 -23.23 14.40
N SER A 949 -13.63 -22.16 13.60
CA SER A 949 -14.20 -22.19 12.25
C SER A 949 -13.38 -23.02 11.23
N PHE A 950 -12.11 -23.30 11.52
CA PHE A 950 -11.19 -24.07 10.67
C PHE A 950 -10.86 -25.46 11.23
N GLN A 951 -11.38 -25.83 12.42
CA GLN A 951 -11.08 -27.11 13.08
C GLN A 951 -11.43 -28.34 12.22
N SER A 952 -12.44 -28.24 11.35
CA SER A 952 -12.84 -29.34 10.45
C SER A 952 -11.74 -29.76 9.46
N ILE A 953 -10.78 -28.88 9.16
CA ILE A 953 -9.68 -29.15 8.20
C ILE A 953 -8.82 -30.34 8.62
N ILE A 954 -8.62 -30.56 9.93
CA ILE A 954 -7.80 -31.67 10.42
C ILE A 954 -8.34 -33.02 9.94
N GLN A 955 -9.65 -33.12 9.66
CA GLN A 955 -10.29 -34.34 9.18
C GLN A 955 -9.75 -34.80 7.82
N LEU A 956 -9.12 -33.92 7.03
CA LEU A 956 -8.42 -34.29 5.80
C LEU A 956 -7.32 -35.33 6.06
N LEU A 957 -6.63 -35.26 7.20
CA LEU A 957 -5.51 -36.16 7.55
C LEU A 957 -5.94 -37.58 7.90
N GLN A 958 -7.24 -37.86 8.01
CA GLN A 958 -7.76 -39.19 8.34
C GLN A 958 -8.92 -39.65 7.45
N CYS A 959 -9.23 -38.92 6.37
CA CYS A 959 -10.29 -39.32 5.46
C CYS A 959 -9.82 -40.41 4.48
N ASP A 960 -10.77 -41.19 3.94
CA ASP A 960 -10.46 -42.35 3.10
C ASP A 960 -9.53 -42.02 1.92
N ILE A 961 -9.77 -40.87 1.27
CA ILE A 961 -9.00 -40.44 0.09
C ILE A 961 -7.54 -40.13 0.46
N PHE A 962 -7.30 -39.49 1.60
CA PHE A 962 -5.95 -39.23 2.11
C PHE A 962 -5.23 -40.54 2.44
N LEU A 963 -5.88 -41.44 3.17
CA LEU A 963 -5.27 -42.71 3.57
C LEU A 963 -4.97 -43.61 2.36
N THR A 964 -5.84 -43.64 1.35
CA THR A 964 -5.57 -44.31 0.07
C THR A 964 -4.38 -43.68 -0.64
N LEU A 965 -4.28 -42.35 -0.66
CA LEU A 965 -3.17 -41.65 -1.30
C LEU A 965 -1.82 -41.95 -0.62
N ILE A 966 -1.77 -41.89 0.72
CA ILE A 966 -0.58 -42.26 1.49
C ILE A 966 -0.21 -43.72 1.23
N LYS A 967 -1.18 -44.64 1.25
CA LYS A 967 -0.96 -46.04 0.88
C LYS A 967 -0.32 -46.17 -0.52
N ALA A 968 -0.84 -45.44 -1.51
CA ALA A 968 -0.31 -45.45 -2.87
C ALA A 968 1.15 -45.01 -2.93
N VAL A 969 1.50 -43.90 -2.26
CA VAL A 969 2.87 -43.39 -2.21
C VAL A 969 3.83 -44.40 -1.57
N LEU A 970 3.47 -44.95 -0.41
CA LEU A 970 4.32 -45.92 0.29
C LEU A 970 4.50 -47.20 -0.52
N HIS A 971 3.41 -47.74 -1.10
CA HIS A 971 3.46 -48.94 -1.92
C HIS A 971 4.34 -48.77 -3.17
N ARG A 972 4.16 -47.67 -3.92
CA ARG A 972 4.94 -47.39 -5.13
C ARG A 972 6.43 -47.16 -4.84
N THR A 973 6.77 -46.67 -3.65
CA THR A 973 8.16 -46.53 -3.22
C THR A 973 8.81 -47.90 -2.97
N ILE A 974 8.05 -48.86 -2.41
CA ILE A 974 8.53 -50.22 -2.13
C ILE A 974 8.65 -51.05 -3.42
N ASP A 975 7.74 -50.87 -4.39
CA ASP A 975 7.79 -51.57 -5.67
C ASP A 975 9.01 -51.13 -6.49
N GLN A 976 9.95 -52.07 -6.70
CA GLN A 976 11.18 -51.83 -7.45
C GLN A 976 10.91 -51.42 -8.91
N LYS A 977 9.80 -51.85 -9.50
CA LYS A 977 9.48 -51.56 -10.90
C LYS A 977 8.63 -50.32 -11.09
N ALA A 978 8.14 -49.69 -10.02
CA ALA A 978 7.38 -48.46 -10.12
C ALA A 978 8.26 -47.28 -10.60
N GLU A 979 7.72 -46.49 -11.52
CA GLU A 979 8.35 -45.29 -12.11
C GLU A 979 7.68 -44.00 -11.63
N LEU A 980 6.40 -44.07 -11.22
CA LEU A 980 5.63 -42.94 -10.69
C LEU A 980 5.93 -42.74 -9.20
N TRP A 981 7.18 -42.45 -8.87
CA TRP A 981 7.64 -42.15 -7.52
C TRP A 981 8.87 -41.22 -7.55
N SER A 982 9.13 -40.55 -6.44
CA SER A 982 10.41 -39.88 -6.16
C SER A 982 10.63 -39.81 -4.65
N GLU A 983 11.87 -39.61 -4.24
CA GLU A 983 12.23 -39.38 -2.83
C GLU A 983 11.50 -38.13 -2.28
N ALA A 984 11.37 -37.09 -3.09
CA ALA A 984 10.65 -35.86 -2.76
C ALA A 984 9.14 -36.10 -2.50
N ILE A 985 8.49 -37.03 -3.21
CA ILE A 985 7.11 -37.47 -2.95
C ILE A 985 7.05 -38.19 -1.59
N LEU A 986 7.97 -39.12 -1.34
CA LEU A 986 8.01 -39.88 -0.09
C LEU A 986 8.20 -38.96 1.11
N ILE A 987 9.18 -38.05 1.07
CA ILE A 987 9.47 -37.11 2.16
C ILE A 987 8.21 -36.28 2.50
N ARG A 988 7.54 -35.71 1.50
CA ARG A 988 6.30 -34.94 1.71
C ARG A 988 5.17 -35.79 2.32
N ALA A 989 5.02 -37.04 1.90
CA ALA A 989 4.04 -37.95 2.50
C ALA A 989 4.37 -38.27 3.97
N LEU A 990 5.65 -38.48 4.31
CA LEU A 990 6.09 -38.69 5.70
C LEU A 990 5.84 -37.45 6.57
N HIS A 991 6.01 -36.24 6.04
CA HIS A 991 5.63 -35.01 6.74
C HIS A 991 4.13 -34.86 6.96
N LEU A 992 3.30 -35.25 5.99
CA LEU A 992 1.84 -35.29 6.17
C LEU A 992 1.41 -36.29 7.26
N ILE A 993 2.06 -37.46 7.32
CA ILE A 993 1.88 -38.42 8.43
C ILE A 993 2.31 -37.79 9.76
N THR A 994 3.42 -37.03 9.77
CA THR A 994 3.90 -36.33 10.96
C THR A 994 2.87 -35.29 11.46
N LEU A 995 2.24 -34.52 10.56
CA LEU A 995 1.14 -33.62 10.90
C LEU A 995 -0.04 -34.37 11.53
N ALA A 996 -0.42 -35.53 10.97
CA ALA A 996 -1.50 -36.35 11.51
C ALA A 996 -1.18 -36.81 12.94
N LEU A 997 0.05 -37.26 13.20
CA LEU A 997 0.49 -37.66 14.53
C LEU A 997 0.50 -36.50 15.53
N PHE A 998 0.84 -35.28 15.11
CA PHE A 998 0.73 -34.09 15.98
C PHE A 998 -0.72 -33.78 16.37
N GLU A 999 -1.67 -33.91 15.45
CA GLU A 999 -3.09 -33.72 15.78
C GLU A 999 -3.65 -34.83 16.67
N GLU A 1000 -3.17 -36.06 16.51
CA GLU A 1000 -3.52 -37.17 17.40
C GLU A 1000 -2.95 -36.97 18.81
N GLU A 1001 -1.71 -36.50 18.93
CA GLU A 1001 -1.13 -36.12 20.23
C GLU A 1001 -1.94 -35.01 20.90
N ARG A 1002 -2.29 -33.96 20.16
CA ARG A 1002 -3.09 -32.83 20.66
C ARG A 1002 -4.47 -33.29 21.13
N SER A 1003 -5.13 -34.15 20.36
CA SER A 1003 -6.46 -34.68 20.68
C SER A 1003 -6.42 -35.54 21.93
N PHE A 1004 -5.39 -36.37 22.09
CA PHE A 1004 -5.16 -37.17 23.28
C PHE A 1004 -4.97 -36.32 24.54
N HIS A 1005 -4.19 -35.23 24.45
CA HIS A 1005 -3.99 -34.31 25.58
C HIS A 1005 -5.28 -33.60 26.01
N LYS A 1006 -6.09 -33.12 25.04
CA LYS A 1006 -7.38 -32.48 25.34
C LYS A 1006 -8.34 -33.42 26.09
N GLN A 1007 -8.39 -34.70 25.71
CA GLN A 1007 -9.22 -35.71 26.36
C GLN A 1007 -8.83 -35.99 27.82
N GLN A 1008 -7.56 -35.80 28.20
CA GLN A 1008 -7.12 -35.98 29.59
C GLN A 1008 -7.46 -34.80 30.51
N THR A 1009 -7.62 -33.60 29.93
CA THR A 1009 -7.84 -32.36 30.69
C THR A 1009 -9.31 -32.01 30.92
N LEU A 1010 -10.26 -32.51 30.13
CA LEU A 1010 -11.70 -32.23 30.29
C LEU A 1010 -12.47 -33.45 30.85
N SER A 1011 -13.05 -33.29 32.04
CA SER A 1011 -13.99 -34.26 32.62
C SER A 1011 -15.37 -34.15 31.96
N SER A 1012 -15.77 -35.18 31.21
CA SER A 1012 -17.15 -35.56 30.82
C SER A 1012 -18.05 -34.49 30.15
N ASN A 1013 -18.55 -34.84 28.96
CA ASN A 1013 -19.76 -34.31 28.28
C ASN A 1013 -19.62 -33.07 27.37
N VAL A 1014 -18.56 -32.97 26.58
CA VAL A 1014 -18.63 -32.23 25.30
C VAL A 1014 -18.05 -33.10 24.20
N SER A 1015 -18.89 -33.43 23.22
CA SER A 1015 -18.56 -34.16 21.98
C SER A 1015 -17.54 -33.36 21.16
N SER A 1016 -16.28 -33.43 21.55
CA SER A 1016 -15.15 -32.79 20.87
C SER A 1016 -14.55 -33.79 19.87
N HIS A 1017 -14.32 -33.33 18.66
CA HIS A 1017 -14.03 -34.13 17.46
C HIS A 1017 -13.03 -35.27 17.68
N ASN A 1018 -13.47 -36.49 17.39
CA ASN A 1018 -12.69 -37.71 17.54
C ASN A 1018 -11.67 -37.81 16.39
N PHE A 1019 -10.44 -37.33 16.61
CA PHE A 1019 -9.33 -37.52 15.68
C PHE A 1019 -8.52 -38.75 16.09
N GLN A 1020 -8.50 -39.76 15.21
CA GLN A 1020 -7.98 -41.12 15.48
C GLN A 1020 -7.21 -41.63 14.26
N PHE A 1021 -6.12 -40.95 13.92
CA PHE A 1021 -5.36 -41.28 12.72
C PHE A 1021 -4.73 -42.68 12.78
N CYS A 1022 -4.09 -43.05 13.90
CA CYS A 1022 -3.46 -44.36 14.04
C CYS A 1022 -4.46 -45.50 13.81
N GLU A 1023 -5.63 -45.45 14.43
CA GLU A 1023 -6.72 -46.44 14.26
C GLU A 1023 -7.19 -46.52 12.80
N ASN A 1024 -7.53 -45.37 12.20
CA ASN A 1024 -8.02 -45.32 10.82
C ASN A 1024 -6.96 -45.81 9.81
N SER A 1025 -5.67 -45.57 10.09
CA SER A 1025 -4.56 -45.97 9.23
C SER A 1025 -4.38 -47.50 9.15
N GLN A 1026 -4.83 -48.24 10.16
CA GLN A 1026 -4.71 -49.71 10.21
C GLN A 1026 -5.50 -50.38 9.07
N LYS A 1027 -6.70 -49.86 8.75
CA LYS A 1027 -7.54 -50.33 7.63
C LYS A 1027 -6.80 -50.28 6.28
N TYR A 1028 -5.86 -49.36 6.15
CA TYR A 1028 -5.07 -49.14 4.93
C TYR A 1028 -3.68 -49.79 4.99
N GLY A 1029 -3.31 -50.41 6.11
CA GLY A 1029 -2.02 -51.07 6.30
C GLY A 1029 -0.82 -50.13 6.29
N ILE A 1030 -1.01 -48.86 6.67
CA ILE A 1030 0.05 -47.83 6.60
C ILE A 1030 1.24 -48.19 7.49
N GLU A 1031 1.01 -48.62 8.73
CA GLU A 1031 2.07 -49.05 9.66
C GLU A 1031 2.90 -50.21 9.11
N LYS A 1032 2.25 -51.18 8.46
CA LYS A 1032 2.91 -52.31 7.80
C LYS A 1032 3.80 -51.84 6.64
N LEU A 1033 3.31 -50.92 5.81
CA LEU A 1033 4.09 -50.36 4.70
C LEU A 1033 5.28 -49.52 5.19
N LEU A 1034 5.09 -48.72 6.25
CA LEU A 1034 6.19 -47.99 6.89
C LEU A 1034 7.26 -48.95 7.43
N THR A 1035 6.85 -50.06 8.05
CA THR A 1035 7.78 -51.10 8.52
C THR A 1035 8.57 -51.70 7.35
N GLN A 1036 7.92 -52.02 6.23
CA GLN A 1036 8.60 -52.54 5.04
C GLN A 1036 9.61 -51.55 4.44
N LEU A 1037 9.30 -50.24 4.47
CA LEU A 1037 10.20 -49.19 3.97
C LEU A 1037 11.53 -49.12 4.72
N THR A 1038 11.59 -49.53 5.99
CA THR A 1038 12.87 -49.58 6.73
C THR A 1038 13.91 -50.51 6.09
N THR A 1039 13.44 -51.49 5.31
CA THR A 1039 14.27 -52.46 4.59
C THR A 1039 14.38 -52.19 3.08
N ALA A 1040 13.66 -51.19 2.57
CA ALA A 1040 13.62 -50.89 1.14
C ALA A 1040 14.88 -50.15 0.67
N THR A 1041 15.49 -50.62 -0.42
CA THR A 1041 16.71 -50.01 -1.00
C THR A 1041 16.46 -48.66 -1.65
N LYS A 1042 15.25 -48.43 -2.20
CA LYS A 1042 14.85 -47.17 -2.86
C LYS A 1042 14.76 -45.97 -1.89
N ALA A 1043 14.61 -46.21 -0.58
CA ALA A 1043 14.32 -45.18 0.43
C ALA A 1043 15.44 -45.06 1.49
N GLU A 1044 16.70 -45.34 1.12
CA GLU A 1044 17.84 -45.44 2.04
C GLU A 1044 18.02 -44.18 2.90
N THR A 1045 17.95 -43.00 2.28
CA THR A 1045 18.06 -41.68 2.90
C THR A 1045 16.90 -41.34 3.84
N CYS A 1046 15.74 -41.96 3.67
CA CYS A 1046 14.54 -41.72 4.46
C CYS A 1046 14.38 -42.67 5.65
N LYS A 1047 15.30 -43.64 5.85
CA LYS A 1047 15.16 -44.66 6.91
C LYS A 1047 15.10 -44.06 8.32
N GLU A 1048 15.92 -43.06 8.61
CA GLU A 1048 15.90 -42.36 9.91
C GLU A 1048 14.53 -41.71 10.16
N PHE A 1049 13.96 -41.08 9.13
CA PHE A 1049 12.63 -40.45 9.20
C PHE A 1049 11.52 -41.49 9.41
N VAL A 1050 11.54 -42.59 8.64
CA VAL A 1050 10.56 -43.68 8.79
C VAL A 1050 10.64 -44.30 10.19
N SER A 1051 11.84 -44.51 10.72
CA SER A 1051 12.03 -45.00 12.10
C SER A 1051 11.50 -44.02 13.15
N HIS A 1052 11.68 -42.72 12.94
CA HIS A 1052 11.10 -41.68 13.81
C HIS A 1052 9.56 -41.77 13.84
N ILE A 1053 8.92 -41.90 12.68
CA ILE A 1053 7.46 -42.02 12.57
C ILE A 1053 6.95 -43.31 13.23
N LEU A 1054 7.60 -44.45 12.98
CA LEU A 1054 7.22 -45.73 13.59
C LEU A 1054 7.31 -45.70 15.12
N LYS A 1055 8.32 -45.02 15.66
CA LYS A 1055 8.45 -44.81 17.12
C LYS A 1055 7.27 -44.02 17.67
N SER A 1056 6.82 -43.00 16.96
CA SER A 1056 5.64 -42.20 17.33
C SER A 1056 4.35 -43.02 17.23
N PHE A 1057 4.18 -43.83 16.18
CA PHE A 1057 3.06 -44.78 16.04
C PHE A 1057 2.97 -45.75 17.23
N ASN A 1058 4.08 -46.40 17.58
CA ASN A 1058 4.15 -47.35 18.69
C ASN A 1058 3.77 -46.71 20.03
N LYS A 1059 4.19 -45.45 20.27
CA LYS A 1059 3.82 -44.68 21.46
C LYS A 1059 2.30 -44.55 21.63
N PHE A 1060 1.53 -44.48 20.53
CA PHE A 1060 0.06 -44.38 20.59
C PHE A 1060 -0.60 -45.75 20.69
N ASN A 1061 -0.11 -46.76 19.97
CA ASN A 1061 -0.59 -48.14 20.08
C ASN A 1061 -0.44 -48.67 21.52
N GLU A 1062 0.70 -48.40 22.18
CA GLU A 1062 0.92 -48.76 23.60
C GLU A 1062 -0.05 -48.03 24.55
N LYS A 1063 -0.32 -46.75 24.31
CA LYS A 1063 -1.25 -45.95 25.13
C LYS A 1063 -2.71 -46.37 24.96
N GLN A 1064 -3.11 -46.86 23.79
CA GLN A 1064 -4.45 -47.42 23.56
C GLN A 1064 -4.61 -48.79 24.24
N ASN A 1065 -3.63 -49.68 24.14
CA ASN A 1065 -3.67 -51.00 24.80
C ASN A 1065 -3.82 -50.89 26.33
N VAL A 1066 -3.17 -49.92 26.97
CA VAL A 1066 -3.34 -49.66 28.42
C VAL A 1066 -4.76 -49.18 28.77
N ARG A 1067 -5.46 -48.54 27.83
CA ARG A 1067 -6.86 -48.08 28.00
C ARG A 1067 -7.84 -49.24 27.83
N ASP A 1068 -7.58 -50.15 26.89
CA ASP A 1068 -8.39 -51.35 26.65
C ASP A 1068 -8.24 -52.42 27.75
N GLU A 1069 -7.08 -52.52 28.39
CA GLU A 1069 -6.89 -53.35 29.60
C GLU A 1069 -7.62 -52.79 30.84
N GLN A 1070 -7.79 -51.47 30.92
CA GLN A 1070 -8.52 -50.80 32.01
C GLN A 1070 -10.05 -50.80 31.81
N SER A 1071 -10.54 -50.89 30.57
CA SER A 1071 -11.97 -50.99 30.25
C SER A 1071 -12.48 -52.43 30.25
N SER A 1072 -11.63 -53.42 29.90
CA SER A 1072 -11.97 -54.86 29.91
C SER A 1072 -12.03 -55.51 31.30
N SER A 1073 -11.58 -54.81 32.35
CA SER A 1073 -11.62 -55.30 33.74
C SER A 1073 -12.91 -54.98 34.52
N LEU A 1074 -13.95 -54.44 33.85
CA LEU A 1074 -15.23 -54.03 34.48
C LEU A 1074 -16.43 -54.95 34.22
N THR A 1075 -16.21 -56.17 33.72
CA THR A 1075 -17.28 -57.16 33.56
C THR A 1075 -16.84 -58.51 34.10
N VAL A 1076 -17.10 -58.76 35.39
CA VAL A 1076 -17.52 -60.06 35.99
C VAL A 1076 -17.79 -59.85 37.50
N SER A 1077 -19.07 -60.01 37.85
CA SER A 1077 -19.65 -60.57 39.09
C SER A 1077 -19.54 -59.87 40.45
N GLN A 1078 -20.74 -59.69 41.02
CA GLN A 1078 -21.09 -59.40 42.40
C GLN A 1078 -20.56 -60.46 43.38
N ASP A 1079 -20.01 -60.04 44.53
CA ASP A 1079 -20.38 -60.60 45.84
C ASP A 1079 -19.83 -59.78 47.04
N PHE A 1080 -20.47 -60.01 48.17
CA PHE A 1080 -20.59 -59.23 49.41
C PHE A 1080 -19.32 -58.83 50.19
N THR A 1081 -19.38 -57.60 50.75
CA THR A 1081 -18.97 -57.10 52.09
C THR A 1081 -17.59 -57.36 52.70
N ASN A 1082 -17.12 -56.32 53.41
CA ASN A 1082 -16.06 -56.22 54.44
C ASN A 1082 -14.61 -56.11 53.94
N ASP A 1083 -14.08 -54.87 53.85
CA ASP A 1083 -12.75 -54.57 54.42
C ASP A 1083 -12.44 -53.05 54.48
N THR A 1084 -13.07 -52.31 55.41
CA THR A 1084 -12.83 -50.87 55.62
C THR A 1084 -11.49 -50.55 56.29
N ASN A 1085 -10.65 -51.53 56.63
CA ASN A 1085 -9.41 -51.30 57.39
C ASN A 1085 -8.10 -51.31 56.58
N LYS A 1086 -8.11 -51.60 55.27
CA LYS A 1086 -6.88 -51.59 54.44
C LYS A 1086 -6.58 -50.24 53.74
N LYS A 1087 -7.56 -49.35 53.62
CA LYS A 1087 -7.40 -48.06 52.90
C LYS A 1087 -6.68 -47.00 53.74
N ALA A 1088 -6.93 -46.95 55.06
CA ALA A 1088 -6.30 -46.00 55.97
C ALA A 1088 -4.79 -46.24 56.15
N GLN A 1089 -4.34 -47.50 56.11
CA GLN A 1089 -2.93 -47.85 56.35
C GLN A 1089 -2.05 -47.68 55.10
N LYS A 1090 -2.62 -47.80 53.90
CA LYS A 1090 -1.91 -47.56 52.62
C LYS A 1090 -1.72 -46.08 52.32
N GLU A 1091 -2.65 -45.23 52.77
CA GLU A 1091 -2.57 -43.77 52.62
C GLU A 1091 -1.55 -43.13 53.57
N LYS A 1092 -1.44 -43.64 54.81
CA LYS A 1092 -0.39 -43.21 55.77
C LYS A 1092 1.02 -43.54 55.26
N ARG A 1093 1.22 -44.75 54.73
CA ARG A 1093 2.52 -45.20 54.19
C ARG A 1093 2.95 -44.42 52.93
N ARG A 1094 1.99 -43.97 52.11
CA ARG A 1094 2.25 -43.16 50.90
C ARG A 1094 2.58 -41.69 51.24
N LYS A 1095 1.98 -41.14 52.31
CA LYS A 1095 2.33 -39.81 52.85
C LYS A 1095 3.73 -39.81 53.49
N GLU A 1096 4.10 -40.86 54.22
CA GLU A 1096 5.45 -41.00 54.80
C GLU A 1096 6.54 -41.15 53.72
N LEU A 1097 6.30 -41.93 52.66
CA LEU A 1097 7.26 -42.07 51.54
C LEU A 1097 7.44 -40.78 50.73
N ALA A 1098 6.36 -39.99 50.57
CA ALA A 1098 6.42 -38.69 49.90
C ALA A 1098 7.15 -37.64 50.76
N ALA A 1099 6.98 -37.67 52.09
CA ALA A 1099 7.73 -36.83 53.02
C ALA A 1099 9.23 -37.19 53.03
N GLN A 1100 9.59 -38.48 53.00
CA GLN A 1100 10.98 -38.92 52.88
C GLN A 1100 11.62 -38.51 51.55
N LYS A 1101 10.90 -38.59 50.42
CA LYS A 1101 11.41 -38.10 49.12
C LYS A 1101 11.63 -36.59 49.12
N ARG A 1102 10.72 -35.81 49.72
CA ARG A 1102 10.89 -34.35 49.87
C ARG A 1102 12.07 -34.01 50.78
N ALA A 1103 12.23 -34.70 51.91
CA ALA A 1103 13.36 -34.51 52.81
C ALA A 1103 14.71 -34.86 52.14
N LYS A 1104 14.74 -35.89 51.29
CA LYS A 1104 15.94 -36.30 50.55
C LYS A 1104 16.33 -35.28 49.49
N ILE A 1105 15.37 -34.71 48.75
CA ILE A 1105 15.61 -33.64 47.77
C ILE A 1105 16.08 -32.36 48.48
N ILE A 1106 15.46 -31.99 49.60
CA ILE A 1106 15.87 -30.83 50.40
C ILE A 1106 17.30 -31.03 50.92
N ALA A 1107 17.63 -32.20 51.48
CA ALA A 1107 18.99 -32.50 51.92
C ALA A 1107 20.02 -32.46 50.78
N GLN A 1108 19.63 -32.88 49.56
CA GLN A 1108 20.47 -32.81 48.37
C GLN A 1108 20.70 -31.36 47.91
N MET A 1109 19.66 -30.52 47.97
CA MET A 1109 19.78 -29.07 47.70
C MET A 1109 20.62 -28.36 48.78
N THR A 1110 20.47 -28.72 50.06
CA THR A 1110 21.27 -28.17 51.15
C THR A 1110 22.75 -28.59 51.03
N ALA A 1111 23.04 -29.83 50.62
CA ALA A 1111 24.41 -30.28 50.38
C ALA A 1111 25.06 -29.58 49.17
N LEU A 1112 24.29 -29.35 48.09
CA LEU A 1112 24.74 -28.58 46.93
C LEU A 1112 24.98 -27.11 47.27
N GLN A 1113 24.10 -26.48 48.05
CA GLN A 1113 24.31 -25.12 48.57
C GLN A 1113 25.54 -25.04 49.48
N LYS A 1114 25.76 -26.03 50.36
CA LYS A 1114 26.91 -26.04 51.25
C LYS A 1114 28.23 -26.22 50.49
N ASN A 1115 28.26 -27.10 49.49
CA ASN A 1115 29.41 -27.24 48.60
C ASN A 1115 29.65 -25.99 47.73
N PHE A 1116 28.58 -25.29 47.33
CA PHE A 1116 28.68 -24.01 46.61
C PHE A 1116 29.20 -22.88 47.51
N MET A 1117 28.80 -22.83 48.78
CA MET A 1117 29.30 -21.86 49.76
C MET A 1117 30.74 -22.17 50.19
N GLU A 1118 31.13 -23.45 50.34
CA GLU A 1118 32.51 -23.84 50.65
C GLU A 1118 33.48 -23.60 49.48
N GLY A 1119 33.00 -23.74 48.23
CA GLY A 1119 33.78 -23.46 47.02
C GLY A 1119 33.91 -21.98 46.64
N ASN A 1120 33.10 -21.10 47.24
CA ASN A 1120 33.09 -19.66 46.96
C ASN A 1120 33.24 -18.81 48.24
N LYS A 1121 33.96 -19.31 49.26
CA LYS A 1121 34.12 -18.64 50.56
C LYS A 1121 34.59 -17.19 50.45
N ASP A 1122 35.50 -16.90 49.52
CA ASP A 1122 36.09 -15.57 49.35
C ASP A 1122 35.10 -14.53 48.75
N LEU A 1123 34.02 -14.98 48.09
CA LEU A 1123 32.98 -14.11 47.51
C LEU A 1123 31.87 -13.72 48.51
N PHE A 1124 31.77 -14.44 49.63
CA PHE A 1124 30.72 -14.21 50.65
C PHE A 1124 31.23 -13.41 51.86
N ASP A 1125 32.55 -13.29 52.05
CA ASP A 1125 33.15 -12.47 53.11
C ASP A 1125 33.12 -10.95 52.80
N GLU A 1126 32.88 -10.54 51.54
CA GLU A 1126 32.74 -9.12 51.16
C GLU A 1126 31.29 -8.58 51.26
N ALA A 1127 30.28 -9.38 51.63
CA ALA A 1127 28.87 -9.02 51.49
C ALA A 1127 28.01 -9.08 52.79
N HIS A 1128 28.58 -8.82 53.97
CA HIS A 1128 27.82 -8.77 55.23
C HIS A 1128 28.13 -7.56 56.14
N ILE A 1129 27.48 -6.41 55.88
CA ILE A 1129 26.96 -5.46 56.89
C ILE A 1129 25.78 -4.75 56.18
N SER A 1130 24.51 -4.74 56.56
CA SER A 1130 23.82 -4.87 57.85
C SER A 1130 22.39 -5.39 57.65
N THR A 1131 22.01 -6.34 58.50
CA THR A 1131 20.67 -6.92 58.69
C THR A 1131 19.67 -5.94 59.33
N GLY A 1132 18.38 -6.06 58.96
CA GLY A 1132 17.25 -5.53 59.73
C GLY A 1132 15.89 -6.02 59.21
N ASN A 1133 15.30 -6.98 59.93
CA ASN A 1133 13.99 -7.64 59.74
C ASN A 1133 12.79 -6.68 59.53
N ASP A 1134 11.82 -7.03 58.68
CA ASP A 1134 10.56 -7.69 59.09
C ASP A 1134 9.52 -7.79 57.94
N SER A 1135 8.63 -8.77 58.11
CA SER A 1135 7.57 -9.24 57.22
C SER A 1135 6.31 -8.37 57.15
N LEU A 1136 5.63 -8.33 55.98
CA LEU A 1136 4.16 -8.50 55.73
C LEU A 1136 3.65 -7.64 54.55
N SER A 1137 2.75 -8.23 53.76
CA SER A 1137 1.99 -7.70 52.60
C SER A 1137 0.81 -6.78 53.05
N PRO A 1138 -0.13 -6.33 52.18
CA PRO A 1138 -0.14 -5.83 50.79
C PRO A 1138 -0.92 -4.48 50.60
N SER A 1139 -0.56 -3.60 49.65
CA SER A 1139 -1.52 -2.66 49.00
C SER A 1139 -0.91 -1.79 47.89
N LEU A 1140 -1.66 -1.64 46.78
CA LEU A 1140 -1.59 -0.57 45.76
C LEU A 1140 -1.96 0.82 46.37
N PRO A 1141 -1.87 2.00 45.69
CA PRO A 1141 -1.27 2.37 44.38
C PRO A 1141 -0.47 3.72 44.41
N SER A 1142 -0.17 4.26 43.21
CA SER A 1142 -0.03 5.70 42.85
C SER A 1142 1.31 6.43 43.00
N SER A 1143 1.93 6.68 41.83
CA SER A 1143 2.43 7.96 41.29
C SER A 1143 3.23 8.92 42.19
N LEU A 1144 4.45 9.28 41.75
CA LEU A 1144 4.88 10.65 41.36
C LEU A 1144 6.39 10.91 41.58
N ILE A 1145 6.97 11.52 40.53
CA ILE A 1145 7.96 12.63 40.53
C ILE A 1145 9.47 12.29 40.62
N ALA A 1146 10.13 12.59 39.47
CA ALA A 1146 11.38 13.35 39.27
C ALA A 1146 12.69 12.82 39.92
N THR A 1147 13.88 12.89 39.33
CA THR A 1147 14.46 13.57 38.15
C THR A 1147 15.89 12.99 37.96
N PRO A 1148 16.56 13.25 36.82
CA PRO A 1148 17.77 12.55 36.40
C PRO A 1148 19.04 13.19 36.93
N VAL A 1149 20.08 12.38 37.14
CA VAL A 1149 21.45 12.88 37.36
C VAL A 1149 22.22 12.82 36.04
N LEU A 1150 22.55 14.03 35.56
CA LEU A 1150 23.45 14.38 34.47
C LEU A 1150 24.91 14.17 34.89
N LEU A 1151 25.76 13.67 33.98
CA LEU A 1151 27.18 14.03 33.94
C LEU A 1151 27.64 14.13 32.47
N GLY A 1152 27.90 15.37 32.03
CA GLY A 1152 28.74 15.71 30.87
C GLY A 1152 30.23 15.47 31.19
N THR A 1153 31.09 15.20 30.22
CA THR A 1153 31.72 16.06 29.19
C THR A 1153 33.21 16.29 29.52
N GLU A 1154 34.02 15.93 28.52
CA GLU A 1154 35.26 16.57 28.07
C GLU A 1154 36.65 16.22 28.65
N SER A 1155 37.57 16.15 27.68
CA SER A 1155 39.05 16.24 27.72
C SER A 1155 39.78 15.04 28.33
N GLY A 1156 40.80 14.43 27.72
CA GLY A 1156 41.80 14.84 26.74
C GLY A 1156 43.18 14.37 27.25
N MET A 1157 44.16 14.14 26.36
CA MET A 1157 45.58 13.74 26.61
C MET A 1157 45.85 12.23 26.71
N THR A 1158 46.38 11.55 25.68
CA THR A 1158 47.74 11.49 25.08
C THR A 1158 48.52 10.24 25.51
N GLU A 1159 48.96 9.51 24.47
CA GLU A 1159 50.23 8.78 24.33
C GLU A 1159 50.55 7.52 25.15
N SER A 1160 50.66 6.43 24.37
CA SER A 1160 51.85 5.57 24.21
C SER A 1160 51.87 4.18 24.85
N MET A 1161 52.13 3.24 23.93
CA MET A 1161 53.04 2.09 24.01
C MET A 1161 52.63 0.80 24.75
N ASP A 1162 52.45 -0.20 23.89
CA ASP A 1162 53.19 -1.47 23.84
C ASP A 1162 52.66 -2.73 24.57
N THR A 1163 52.53 -3.76 23.72
CA THR A 1163 52.67 -5.21 23.97
C THR A 1163 51.60 -5.83 24.89
N LYS A 1164 50.72 -6.72 24.41
CA LYS A 1164 50.91 -7.94 23.62
C LYS A 1164 49.58 -8.41 23.06
#